data_AF-A0AAV9CTV0-F1
#
_entry.id   AF-A0AAV9CTV0-F1
#
_cell.length_a   1.000
_cell.length_b   1.000
_cell.length_c   1.000
_cell.angle_alpha   90.00
_cell.angle_beta   90.00
_cell.angle_gamma   90.00
#
_symmetry.space_group_name_H-M   'P 1'
#
loop_
_entity.id
_entity.type
_entity.pdbx_description
1 polymer ?
#
loop_
_entity_poly.entity_id
_entity_poly.type
_entity_poly.pdbx_seq_one_letter_code
_entity_poly.pdbx_strand_id
1 'polypeptide(L)'
;MLYPPFPPQNTNHIKTTSPSDDKVSLPTYSHNFHGRASRSFYTSLLPHHSPPTLRPRHRLGFRVRCSLGGRSTAVVAEEAGPVPWGCDVDSVGNASALQRWLSESGLPPQKMGIERVDVGERGLVALKNIRKGEKLLFVPPSLVITADSKWSCQEAGDVLRKSFVPDWPLLATYLISEASLKDASRWYNYISALPRQPYSLLYWARSELDMYLVASQIRERAIERITDVTATYNDLRLRIFSKHPQLFPEEIFNMETFKWSFGILFSRLVRLPSMDGKVALVPLADMLNHSSEVETFLDYDKASQGIVFTTDRPYQPGEQVFISYGKKSNGELLLSYGFVPKEGSNPNDSVDLSFSLNKSDKCYKEKLEALQKYGLSTPHRFPLRITGWPLELMAYAYLAVSPPSMRPQFEEMAAAASSKTNTKKALKYPEIEEQTLQFILDCCESSISKYTKILESIYDKSLIRKHLLKDLISKIVLIVAHRSTFETHSVLKTLLLDLHRNDISLYEDELPTVDVFVCTADPLVEPPSMVINTALSVMAYDYPPEKLAVYLSDDGGSELTFYAFLEAARFSRHWIPFCKKYHVEPRSPAVYFAETAVSGGGEGEWPMVKRLYDEMENRIEEAVKLGRVPDEIKEQHGGFSEWRSGANSRDHQSIVQVGLKYGCPVEDVITGLSIQCRGWKSVYYNPKRPGFLGIAPTTLAQVILQHKRWSEGDLQIFLSRYCPFVLGHGKIPLGLQMGYCIYCLWAATSIPTLCYLIIPPLCLLKGTSVSSAWCVPFAYAFIAKYAYSAFESLQAGDTIKGWWNDTRITFIKKTTSYLFATIDTTLKLSGIDNPSFAITSKVADPEASERYESELIEFGGSFSPSFAILAILALHHLACLVFGLKSVVFGGGVEGFKPFLMQLIMCGVLVGLNMPFYEGMFLRKDKGAMPGSVTLTSIVLVVMVCVLVLY
;
A
#
# COMPACT_ATOMS: atom_id res chain seq x y z
N MET A 1 11.91 19.79 -12.36
CA MET A 1 10.63 19.11 -12.58
C MET A 1 9.95 19.10 -11.23
N LEU A 2 9.31 20.18 -10.78
CA LEU A 2 8.09 20.84 -11.29
C LEU A 2 6.87 19.92 -11.20
N TYR A 3 5.83 20.42 -10.53
CA TYR A 3 4.46 19.99 -10.76
C TYR A 3 4.11 20.23 -12.23
N PRO A 4 3.46 19.30 -12.94
CA PRO A 4 2.96 19.60 -14.27
C PRO A 4 1.83 20.64 -14.17
N PRO A 5 1.78 21.66 -15.04
CA PRO A 5 0.61 22.52 -15.17
C PRO A 5 -0.59 21.71 -15.69
N PHE A 6 -1.81 22.13 -15.34
CA PHE A 6 -3.03 21.55 -15.88
C PHE A 6 -3.25 22.03 -17.33
N PRO A 7 -3.46 21.14 -18.32
CA PRO A 7 -3.82 21.56 -19.67
C PRO A 7 -5.30 21.98 -19.73
N PRO A 8 -5.65 23.07 -20.44
CA PRO A 8 -7.04 23.45 -20.68
C PRO A 8 -7.74 22.45 -21.61
N GLN A 9 -9.01 22.14 -21.34
CA GLN A 9 -9.77 21.19 -22.15
C GLN A 9 -10.38 21.87 -23.39
N ASN A 10 -9.99 21.41 -24.58
CA ASN A 10 -10.72 21.69 -25.81
C ASN A 10 -11.78 20.60 -26.04
N THR A 11 -13.06 21.00 -26.08
CA THR A 11 -14.19 20.12 -26.41
C THR A 11 -14.21 19.75 -27.89
N ASN A 12 -14.42 18.47 -28.23
CA ASN A 12 -15.03 18.10 -29.51
C ASN A 12 -15.66 16.70 -29.48
N HIS A 13 -16.78 16.55 -30.18
CA HIS A 13 -17.53 15.29 -30.31
C HIS A 13 -16.98 14.41 -31.45
N ILE A 14 -17.29 13.11 -31.44
CA ILE A 14 -17.61 12.33 -32.64
C ILE A 14 -18.46 11.09 -32.28
N LYS A 15 -19.20 10.55 -33.26
CA LYS A 15 -20.31 9.61 -33.08
C LYS A 15 -19.91 8.13 -33.19
N THR A 16 -20.72 7.26 -32.59
CA THR A 16 -20.69 5.80 -32.74
C THR A 16 -21.35 5.31 -34.04
N THR A 17 -20.83 4.24 -34.65
CA THR A 17 -21.52 3.45 -35.69
C THR A 17 -21.17 1.96 -35.59
N SER A 18 -22.13 1.10 -35.94
CA SER A 18 -22.01 -0.36 -36.01
C SER A 18 -22.78 -0.92 -37.22
N PRO A 19 -22.25 -1.92 -37.91
CA PRO A 19 -23.02 -3.06 -38.44
C PRO A 19 -22.41 -4.39 -37.93
N SER A 20 -23.14 -5.39 -37.42
CA SER A 20 -24.23 -6.23 -37.97
C SER A 20 -23.77 -7.38 -38.88
N ASP A 21 -23.96 -8.61 -38.37
CA ASP A 21 -24.36 -9.87 -39.03
C ASP A 21 -23.82 -10.30 -40.41
N ASP A 22 -23.41 -11.58 -40.51
CA ASP A 22 -24.17 -12.54 -41.36
C ASP A 22 -24.01 -14.01 -40.90
N LYS A 23 -24.70 -14.95 -41.55
CA LYS A 23 -25.01 -16.33 -41.11
C LYS A 23 -24.37 -17.43 -42.00
N VAL A 24 -24.94 -18.66 -41.94
CA VAL A 24 -24.73 -19.85 -42.82
C VAL A 24 -23.58 -20.79 -42.42
N SER A 25 -23.71 -22.13 -42.40
CA SER A 25 -24.83 -23.07 -42.14
C SER A 25 -24.30 -24.49 -41.82
N LEU A 26 -25.11 -25.36 -41.19
CA LEU A 26 -24.78 -26.78 -40.89
C LEU A 26 -25.24 -27.73 -42.01
N PRO A 27 -24.60 -28.91 -42.16
CA PRO A 27 -25.21 -30.18 -41.71
C PRO A 27 -24.20 -31.09 -40.96
N THR A 28 -24.46 -31.76 -39.82
CA THR A 28 -25.52 -32.71 -39.35
C THR A 28 -25.45 -34.15 -39.89
N TYR A 29 -24.90 -35.06 -39.07
CA TYR A 29 -25.28 -36.49 -38.85
C TYR A 29 -24.45 -36.96 -37.63
N SER A 30 -24.91 -37.36 -36.42
CA SER A 30 -26.17 -37.88 -35.83
C SER A 30 -26.28 -39.42 -35.73
N HIS A 31 -26.04 -39.96 -34.52
CA HIS A 31 -26.87 -40.97 -33.80
C HIS A 31 -26.17 -41.39 -32.48
N ASN A 32 -26.77 -41.19 -31.29
CA ASN A 32 -27.72 -42.05 -30.53
C ASN A 32 -26.99 -42.93 -29.49
N PHE A 33 -27.48 -43.30 -28.30
CA PHE A 33 -28.68 -43.07 -27.46
C PHE A 33 -28.34 -43.60 -26.04
N HIS A 34 -29.02 -43.40 -24.90
CA HIS A 34 -30.16 -42.59 -24.40
C HIS A 34 -29.84 -42.32 -22.88
N GLY A 35 -30.60 -41.71 -21.97
CA GLY A 35 -31.91 -41.03 -21.89
C GLY A 35 -32.02 -40.42 -20.47
N ARG A 36 -32.57 -39.21 -20.25
CA ARG A 36 -33.97 -38.88 -19.91
C ARG A 36 -34.55 -39.68 -18.71
N ALA A 37 -35.31 -39.09 -17.77
CA ALA A 37 -36.10 -37.83 -17.80
C ALA A 37 -36.09 -37.14 -16.39
N SER A 38 -36.22 -35.80 -16.24
CA SER A 38 -37.46 -34.99 -16.18
C SER A 38 -38.36 -35.26 -14.94
N ARG A 39 -39.05 -34.29 -14.29
CA ARG A 39 -39.47 -32.92 -14.70
C ARG A 39 -39.99 -32.09 -13.50
N SER A 40 -40.39 -30.83 -13.76
CA SER A 40 -41.52 -30.04 -13.14
C SER A 40 -41.43 -29.57 -11.67
N PHE A 41 -41.92 -28.37 -11.27
CA PHE A 41 -42.26 -27.09 -11.97
C PHE A 41 -42.61 -25.98 -10.93
N TYR A 42 -42.66 -24.70 -11.35
CA TYR A 42 -43.38 -23.53 -10.73
C TYR A 42 -42.84 -22.99 -9.37
N THR A 43 -42.42 -21.70 -9.23
CA THR A 43 -43.14 -20.39 -9.10
C THR A 43 -44.02 -20.25 -7.83
N SER A 44 -44.12 -19.11 -7.12
CA SER A 44 -43.58 -17.73 -7.26
C SER A 44 -43.88 -16.88 -5.99
N LEU A 45 -43.59 -15.57 -6.05
CA LEU A 45 -44.16 -14.44 -5.26
C LEU A 45 -43.44 -13.94 -3.98
N LEU A 46 -43.51 -12.61 -3.86
CA LEU A 46 -43.18 -11.68 -2.76
C LEU A 46 -44.52 -11.14 -2.17
N PRO A 47 -44.57 -10.18 -1.20
CA PRO A 47 -43.73 -9.90 -0.01
C PRO A 47 -44.62 -9.76 1.28
N HIS A 48 -44.06 -9.33 2.44
CA HIS A 48 -44.53 -8.14 3.19
C HIS A 48 -43.77 -7.80 4.51
N HIS A 49 -44.16 -6.69 5.15
CA HIS A 49 -43.41 -5.86 6.11
C HIS A 49 -43.40 -6.30 7.61
N SER A 50 -42.25 -6.03 8.28
CA SER A 50 -41.99 -5.10 9.42
C SER A 50 -43.06 -4.82 10.52
N PRO A 51 -42.70 -4.23 11.70
CA PRO A 51 -41.46 -4.16 12.50
C PRO A 51 -41.76 -4.66 13.98
N PRO A 52 -41.50 -3.99 15.15
CA PRO A 52 -40.45 -3.06 15.63
C PRO A 52 -39.83 -3.34 17.05
N THR A 53 -38.72 -2.63 17.36
CA THR A 53 -38.27 -2.09 18.69
C THR A 53 -38.26 -2.92 20.01
N LEU A 54 -37.08 -3.10 20.64
CA LEU A 54 -36.65 -2.33 21.84
C LEU A 54 -35.19 -2.62 22.32
N ARG A 55 -34.74 -1.88 23.35
CA ARG A 55 -33.34 -1.63 23.80
C ARG A 55 -32.67 -2.75 24.65
N PRO A 56 -31.35 -2.68 24.98
CA PRO A 56 -30.48 -3.86 25.12
C PRO A 56 -30.34 -4.45 26.55
N ARG A 57 -29.78 -5.67 26.63
CA ARG A 57 -29.27 -6.31 27.85
C ARG A 57 -27.97 -7.09 27.60
N HIS A 58 -27.22 -7.34 28.68
CA HIS A 58 -25.94 -8.06 28.72
C HIS A 58 -25.97 -9.38 27.93
N ARG A 59 -24.94 -9.64 27.11
CA ARG A 59 -24.61 -10.99 26.64
C ARG A 59 -23.69 -11.67 27.64
N LEU A 60 -24.19 -12.69 28.33
CA LEU A 60 -23.33 -13.75 28.89
C LEU A 60 -22.67 -14.50 27.72
N GLY A 61 -21.45 -14.99 27.92
CA GLY A 61 -20.75 -15.81 26.93
C GLY A 61 -21.43 -17.18 26.76
N PHE A 62 -22.15 -17.38 25.65
CA PHE A 62 -22.72 -18.68 25.31
C PHE A 62 -21.65 -19.61 24.73
N ARG A 63 -21.24 -20.59 25.54
CA ARG A 63 -20.34 -21.68 25.14
C ARG A 63 -21.14 -22.74 24.37
N VAL A 64 -21.04 -22.73 23.05
CA VAL A 64 -21.75 -23.71 22.20
C VAL A 64 -21.17 -25.11 22.40
N ARG A 65 -21.94 -26.00 23.04
CA ARG A 65 -21.76 -27.46 22.99
C ARG A 65 -22.70 -28.02 21.92
N CYS A 66 -22.15 -28.52 20.82
CA CYS A 66 -22.92 -29.32 19.86
C CYS A 66 -22.94 -30.79 20.31
N SER A 67 -23.96 -31.19 21.07
CA SER A 67 -24.27 -32.59 21.32
C SER A 67 -25.27 -33.09 20.26
N LEU A 68 -24.79 -33.83 19.26
CA LEU A 68 -25.63 -34.41 18.21
C LEU A 68 -26.39 -35.64 18.73
N GLY A 69 -27.59 -35.42 19.26
CA GLY A 69 -28.54 -36.49 19.57
C GLY A 69 -29.38 -36.87 18.35
N GLY A 70 -29.03 -37.96 17.67
CA GLY A 70 -29.78 -38.47 16.51
C GLY A 70 -29.89 -39.99 16.54
N ARG A 71 -31.06 -40.54 16.90
CA ARG A 71 -31.34 -41.97 16.79
C ARG A 71 -31.55 -42.36 15.33
N SER A 72 -30.74 -43.27 14.84
CA SER A 72 -31.07 -44.14 13.70
C SER A 72 -30.68 -45.57 14.05
N THR A 73 -31.58 -46.53 13.82
CA THR A 73 -31.35 -47.95 14.13
C THR A 73 -30.63 -48.63 12.97
N ALA A 74 -29.31 -48.79 13.10
CA ALA A 74 -28.50 -49.67 12.27
C ALA A 74 -28.09 -50.92 13.06
N VAL A 75 -27.75 -52.01 12.35
CA VAL A 75 -27.40 -53.30 12.96
C VAL A 75 -26.07 -53.20 13.71
N VAL A 76 -26.03 -53.69 14.94
CA VAL A 76 -24.81 -53.78 15.74
C VAL A 76 -23.88 -54.83 15.14
N ALA A 77 -22.80 -54.36 14.51
CA ALA A 77 -21.53 -55.04 14.62
C ALA A 77 -20.89 -54.61 15.95
N GLU A 78 -20.15 -55.51 16.61
CA GLU A 78 -19.43 -55.17 17.84
C GLU A 78 -18.23 -54.28 17.49
N GLU A 79 -18.36 -52.96 17.69
CA GLU A 79 -17.26 -52.02 17.56
C GLU A 79 -16.24 -52.26 18.68
N ALA A 80 -14.95 -52.21 18.33
CA ALA A 80 -13.88 -52.26 19.32
C ALA A 80 -13.98 -51.06 20.28
N GLY A 81 -13.68 -51.29 21.57
CA GLY A 81 -13.69 -50.23 22.57
C GLY A 81 -12.56 -49.21 22.38
N PRO A 82 -12.78 -47.93 22.73
CA PRO A 82 -11.86 -46.84 22.42
C PRO A 82 -10.48 -47.03 23.07
N VAL A 83 -9.43 -46.54 22.39
CA VAL A 83 -8.02 -46.60 22.83
C VAL A 83 -7.86 -46.37 24.35
N PRO A 84 -7.42 -47.37 25.13
CA PRO A 84 -7.56 -47.37 26.60
C PRO A 84 -6.43 -46.66 27.36
N TRP A 85 -5.59 -45.88 26.67
CA TRP A 85 -4.41 -45.22 27.23
C TRP A 85 -4.31 -43.75 26.78
N GLY A 86 -3.42 -42.99 27.41
CA GLY A 86 -3.33 -41.54 27.24
C GLY A 86 -4.45 -40.77 27.98
N CYS A 87 -4.41 -39.45 27.87
CA CYS A 87 -5.28 -38.52 28.58
C CYS A 87 -6.02 -37.55 27.64
N ASP A 88 -6.95 -36.79 28.23
CA ASP A 88 -7.60 -35.68 27.55
C ASP A 88 -6.57 -34.55 27.31
N VAL A 89 -6.75 -33.78 26.23
CA VAL A 89 -5.69 -32.91 25.68
C VAL A 89 -5.33 -31.75 26.62
N ASP A 90 -6.23 -31.37 27.53
CA ASP A 90 -6.04 -30.33 28.55
C ASP A 90 -5.61 -30.87 29.94
N SER A 91 -5.41 -32.18 30.11
CA SER A 91 -5.24 -32.81 31.44
C SER A 91 -3.85 -32.57 32.07
N VAL A 92 -3.81 -31.82 33.18
CA VAL A 92 -2.57 -31.43 33.87
C VAL A 92 -2.11 -32.48 34.89
N GLY A 93 -3.01 -33.28 35.46
CA GLY A 93 -2.65 -34.29 36.49
C GLY A 93 -1.58 -35.28 35.99
N ASN A 94 -1.73 -35.75 34.75
CA ASN A 94 -0.78 -36.67 34.13
C ASN A 94 0.52 -35.96 33.73
N ALA A 95 0.49 -34.64 33.51
CA ALA A 95 1.69 -33.84 33.26
C ALA A 95 2.56 -33.70 34.53
N SER A 96 1.95 -33.52 35.71
CA SER A 96 2.68 -33.54 36.99
C SER A 96 3.31 -34.91 37.31
N ALA A 97 2.68 -36.01 36.88
CA ALA A 97 3.27 -37.35 36.97
C ALA A 97 4.46 -37.51 36.01
N LEU A 98 4.31 -37.09 34.74
CA LEU A 98 5.37 -37.06 33.74
C LEU A 98 6.61 -36.29 34.21
N GLN A 99 6.44 -35.05 34.71
CA GLN A 99 7.59 -34.24 35.15
C GLN A 99 8.34 -34.87 36.32
N ARG A 100 7.63 -35.46 37.30
CA ARG A 100 8.25 -36.18 38.42
C ARG A 100 9.06 -37.38 37.94
N TRP A 101 8.44 -38.25 37.14
CA TRP A 101 9.07 -39.45 36.59
C TRP A 101 10.30 -39.12 35.72
N LEU A 102 10.26 -38.03 34.96
CA LEU A 102 11.41 -37.57 34.17
C LEU A 102 12.60 -37.17 35.05
N SER A 103 12.37 -36.40 36.11
CA SER A 103 13.43 -36.02 37.05
C SER A 103 13.99 -37.24 37.81
N GLU A 104 13.13 -38.16 38.25
CA GLU A 104 13.54 -39.44 38.84
C GLU A 104 14.34 -40.31 37.86
N SER A 105 14.02 -40.23 36.56
CA SER A 105 14.72 -40.94 35.48
C SER A 105 15.92 -40.19 34.89
N GLY A 106 16.40 -39.13 35.57
CA GLY A 106 17.66 -38.45 35.24
C GLY A 106 17.55 -37.21 34.33
N LEU A 107 16.36 -36.65 34.12
CA LEU A 107 16.24 -35.34 33.46
C LEU A 107 16.74 -34.22 34.40
N PRO A 108 17.64 -33.32 33.96
CA PRO A 108 18.10 -32.20 34.79
C PRO A 108 16.99 -31.25 35.24
N PRO A 109 17.19 -30.46 36.31
CA PRO A 109 16.22 -29.45 36.75
C PRO A 109 15.91 -28.41 35.66
N GLN A 110 14.63 -28.26 35.32
CA GLN A 110 14.17 -27.36 34.25
C GLN A 110 13.79 -25.97 34.80
N LYS A 111 13.89 -24.93 33.97
CA LYS A 111 13.35 -23.58 34.27
C LYS A 111 11.88 -23.40 33.85
N MET A 112 11.22 -24.46 33.37
CA MET A 112 9.88 -24.44 32.78
C MET A 112 9.02 -25.60 33.31
N GLY A 113 7.70 -25.39 33.40
CA GLY A 113 6.70 -26.35 33.87
C GLY A 113 5.59 -26.57 32.83
N ILE A 114 4.92 -27.72 32.86
CA ILE A 114 3.79 -27.97 31.97
C ILE A 114 2.53 -27.36 32.57
N GLU A 115 1.94 -26.39 31.88
CA GLU A 115 0.77 -25.62 32.34
C GLU A 115 -0.35 -25.64 31.29
N ARG A 116 -1.55 -25.17 31.68
CA ARG A 116 -2.63 -24.86 30.72
C ARG A 116 -2.34 -23.55 29.98
N VAL A 117 -2.60 -23.55 28.68
CA VAL A 117 -2.26 -22.43 27.77
C VAL A 117 -3.28 -22.28 26.65
N ASP A 118 -3.48 -21.05 26.16
CA ASP A 118 -4.43 -20.77 25.06
C ASP A 118 -4.03 -21.41 23.72
N VAL A 119 -2.73 -21.52 23.47
CA VAL A 119 -2.16 -22.14 22.26
C VAL A 119 -1.64 -23.52 22.61
N GLY A 120 -2.32 -24.56 22.15
CA GLY A 120 -1.96 -25.98 22.35
C GLY A 120 -2.63 -26.69 23.53
N GLU A 121 -3.49 -25.99 24.29
CA GLU A 121 -4.18 -26.44 25.53
C GLU A 121 -3.26 -26.75 26.72
N ARG A 122 -2.18 -27.51 26.49
CA ARG A 122 -1.06 -27.70 27.41
C ARG A 122 0.24 -27.30 26.73
N GLY A 123 1.15 -26.69 27.49
CA GLY A 123 2.42 -26.22 26.96
C GLY A 123 3.43 -25.92 28.07
N LEU A 124 4.68 -25.70 27.68
CA LEU A 124 5.74 -25.37 28.63
C LEU A 124 5.78 -23.86 28.90
N VAL A 125 5.61 -23.49 30.16
CA VAL A 125 5.62 -22.12 30.66
C VAL A 125 6.88 -21.88 31.50
N ALA A 126 7.50 -20.72 31.31
CA ALA A 126 8.68 -20.31 32.07
C ALA A 126 8.33 -20.09 33.55
N LEU A 127 9.05 -20.74 34.45
CA LEU A 127 8.90 -20.60 35.92
C LEU A 127 9.89 -19.57 36.50
N LYS A 128 10.91 -19.20 35.72
CA LYS A 128 12.00 -18.28 36.09
C LYS A 128 12.42 -17.49 34.84
N ASN A 129 13.10 -16.36 35.04
CA ASN A 129 13.72 -15.61 33.93
C ASN A 129 14.71 -16.49 33.14
N ILE A 130 14.56 -16.50 31.82
CA ILE A 130 15.40 -17.23 30.87
C ILE A 130 16.07 -16.20 29.94
N ARG A 131 17.37 -16.36 29.69
CA ARG A 131 18.14 -15.44 28.84
C ARG A 131 18.15 -15.92 27.38
N LYS A 132 18.21 -14.99 26.43
CA LYS A 132 18.52 -15.32 25.02
C LYS A 132 19.84 -16.09 24.93
N GLY A 133 19.89 -17.13 24.10
CA GLY A 133 21.06 -17.99 23.93
C GLY A 133 21.25 -19.02 25.06
N GLU A 134 20.34 -19.11 26.02
CA GLU A 134 20.40 -20.11 27.09
C GLU A 134 19.93 -21.48 26.57
N LYS A 135 20.70 -22.54 26.88
CA LYS A 135 20.29 -23.94 26.70
C LYS A 135 19.24 -24.27 27.76
N LEU A 136 17.97 -24.15 27.40
CA LEU A 136 16.84 -24.23 28.33
C LEU A 136 16.42 -25.67 28.65
N LEU A 137 16.56 -26.58 27.68
CA LEU A 137 16.27 -28.00 27.83
C LEU A 137 17.48 -28.83 27.36
N PHE A 138 17.74 -29.91 28.09
CA PHE A 138 18.60 -31.02 27.70
C PHE A 138 17.88 -32.32 28.05
N VAL A 139 17.60 -33.16 27.04
CA VAL A 139 17.04 -34.51 27.22
C VAL A 139 18.12 -35.55 26.93
N PRO A 140 18.52 -36.39 27.92
CA PRO A 140 19.53 -37.42 27.71
C PRO A 140 18.98 -38.56 26.84
N PRO A 141 19.82 -39.30 26.09
CA PRO A 141 19.38 -40.36 25.17
C PRO A 141 18.61 -41.51 25.85
N SER A 142 18.83 -41.71 27.16
CA SER A 142 18.06 -42.66 27.98
C SER A 142 16.56 -42.34 28.07
N LEU A 143 16.18 -41.09 27.80
CA LEU A 143 14.81 -40.55 27.82
C LEU A 143 14.28 -40.22 26.41
N VAL A 144 14.91 -40.74 25.35
CA VAL A 144 14.49 -40.56 23.95
C VAL A 144 14.01 -41.90 23.38
N ILE A 145 12.95 -41.87 22.56
CA ILE A 145 12.45 -43.05 21.82
C ILE A 145 12.80 -42.89 20.34
N THR A 146 13.50 -43.87 19.76
CA THR A 146 13.86 -43.97 18.33
C THR A 146 13.62 -45.39 17.82
N ALA A 147 13.79 -45.63 16.51
CA ALA A 147 13.76 -46.99 15.94
C ALA A 147 14.81 -47.95 16.56
N ASP A 148 15.90 -47.39 17.11
CA ASP A 148 16.97 -48.13 17.79
C ASP A 148 16.60 -48.51 19.25
N SER A 149 15.51 -47.98 19.82
CA SER A 149 15.14 -48.21 21.22
C SER A 149 14.94 -49.69 21.55
N LYS A 150 15.28 -50.06 22.79
CA LYS A 150 15.02 -51.40 23.33
C LYS A 150 13.53 -51.56 23.61
N TRP A 151 12.97 -52.68 23.16
CA TRP A 151 11.60 -53.11 23.43
C TRP A 151 11.53 -53.83 24.76
N SER A 152 10.47 -53.59 25.53
CA SER A 152 10.16 -54.37 26.74
C SER A 152 9.88 -55.84 26.37
N CYS A 153 9.19 -56.10 25.26
CA CYS A 153 9.15 -57.41 24.60
C CYS A 153 10.19 -57.46 23.46
N GLN A 154 11.39 -57.99 23.75
CA GLN A 154 12.47 -58.06 22.76
C GLN A 154 12.12 -58.95 21.56
N GLU A 155 11.39 -60.06 21.76
CA GLU A 155 11.02 -60.98 20.67
C GLU A 155 10.17 -60.28 19.59
N ALA A 156 9.19 -59.47 20.00
CA ALA A 156 8.37 -58.66 19.09
C ALA A 156 9.22 -57.65 18.29
N GLY A 157 10.12 -56.93 18.96
CA GLY A 157 11.04 -55.99 18.30
C GLY A 157 11.99 -56.67 17.31
N ASP A 158 12.49 -57.85 17.66
CA ASP A 158 13.36 -58.67 16.82
C ASP A 158 12.64 -59.20 15.57
N VAL A 159 11.39 -59.66 15.70
CA VAL A 159 10.57 -60.12 14.57
C VAL A 159 10.35 -58.99 13.55
N LEU A 160 10.05 -57.78 14.01
CA LEU A 160 9.84 -56.61 13.14
C LEU A 160 11.14 -56.17 12.45
N ARG A 161 12.26 -56.15 13.17
CA ARG A 161 13.59 -55.82 12.61
C ARG A 161 14.05 -56.83 11.57
N LYS A 162 13.90 -58.14 11.84
CA LYS A 162 14.20 -59.24 10.90
C LYS A 162 13.27 -59.22 9.68
N SER A 163 12.09 -58.61 9.79
CA SER A 163 11.12 -58.42 8.71
C SER A 163 11.30 -57.10 7.93
N PHE A 164 12.41 -56.39 8.15
CA PHE A 164 12.78 -55.12 7.49
C PHE A 164 11.68 -54.05 7.53
N VAL A 165 10.96 -53.94 8.65
CA VAL A 165 9.92 -52.92 8.85
C VAL A 165 10.55 -51.52 8.96
N PRO A 166 10.12 -50.53 8.15
CA PRO A 166 10.69 -49.18 8.20
C PRO A 166 10.46 -48.44 9.54
N ASP A 167 11.28 -47.43 9.82
CA ASP A 167 11.30 -46.68 11.09
C ASP A 167 9.93 -46.21 11.59
N TRP A 168 9.07 -45.65 10.71
CA TRP A 168 7.77 -45.10 11.10
C TRP A 168 6.78 -46.20 11.54
N PRO A 169 6.48 -47.24 10.74
CA PRO A 169 5.68 -48.37 11.20
C PRO A 169 6.31 -49.15 12.37
N LEU A 170 7.64 -49.22 12.46
CA LEU A 170 8.35 -49.84 13.58
C LEU A 170 8.13 -49.05 14.88
N LEU A 171 8.29 -47.72 14.85
CA LEU A 171 7.98 -46.81 15.96
C LEU A 171 6.50 -46.83 16.34
N ALA A 172 5.60 -46.98 15.37
CA ALA A 172 4.17 -47.08 15.64
C ALA A 172 3.85 -48.36 16.42
N THR A 173 4.40 -49.49 15.96
CA THR A 173 4.24 -50.79 16.64
C THR A 173 4.93 -50.80 18.01
N TYR A 174 6.06 -50.10 18.17
CA TYR A 174 6.73 -49.91 19.46
C TYR A 174 5.84 -49.20 20.47
N LEU A 175 5.25 -48.06 20.08
CA LEU A 175 4.44 -47.25 20.99
C LEU A 175 3.17 -47.98 21.44
N ILE A 176 2.54 -48.77 20.55
CA ILE A 176 1.40 -49.65 20.90
C ILE A 176 1.84 -50.74 21.88
N SER A 177 3.00 -51.38 21.63
CA SER A 177 3.54 -52.43 22.50
C SER A 177 3.82 -51.91 23.91
N GLU A 178 4.55 -50.79 24.03
CA GLU A 178 4.84 -50.16 25.33
C GLU A 178 3.56 -49.61 26.01
N ALA A 179 2.58 -49.12 25.25
CA ALA A 179 1.30 -48.66 25.82
C ALA A 179 0.43 -49.80 26.38
N SER A 180 0.46 -50.97 25.73
CA SER A 180 -0.31 -52.15 26.14
C SER A 180 0.12 -52.70 27.50
N LEU A 181 1.41 -52.53 27.86
CA LEU A 181 2.00 -52.96 29.12
C LEU A 181 1.60 -52.10 30.33
N LYS A 182 0.96 -50.95 30.11
CA LYS A 182 0.55 -50.00 31.17
C LYS A 182 1.71 -49.70 32.12
N ASP A 183 1.51 -49.84 33.42
CA ASP A 183 2.47 -49.57 34.50
C ASP A 183 3.71 -50.48 34.49
N ALA A 184 3.69 -51.60 33.74
CA ALA A 184 4.88 -52.41 33.50
C ALA A 184 5.83 -51.84 32.43
N SER A 185 5.39 -50.88 31.59
CA SER A 185 6.32 -50.17 30.71
C SER A 185 7.04 -49.05 31.43
N ARG A 186 8.36 -48.95 31.21
CA ARG A 186 9.16 -47.80 31.69
C ARG A 186 8.66 -46.45 31.16
N TRP A 187 7.87 -46.43 30.07
CA TRP A 187 7.34 -45.23 29.45
C TRP A 187 5.92 -44.88 29.91
N TYR A 188 5.34 -45.61 30.87
CA TYR A 188 3.95 -45.45 31.33
C TYR A 188 3.54 -43.99 31.59
N ASN A 189 4.36 -43.22 32.32
CA ASN A 189 4.07 -41.83 32.67
C ASN A 189 4.11 -40.89 31.45
N TYR A 190 4.91 -41.20 30.43
CA TYR A 190 4.91 -40.47 29.16
C TYR A 190 3.68 -40.81 28.32
N ILE A 191 3.42 -42.10 28.10
CA ILE A 191 2.28 -42.58 27.31
C ILE A 191 0.95 -42.14 27.93
N SER A 192 0.85 -42.12 29.26
CA SER A 192 -0.34 -41.63 29.98
C SER A 192 -0.53 -40.11 29.90
N ALA A 193 0.50 -39.33 29.55
CA ALA A 193 0.41 -37.88 29.36
C ALA A 193 0.14 -37.48 27.89
N LEU A 194 0.31 -38.41 26.94
CA LEU A 194 -0.03 -38.22 25.53
C LEU A 194 -1.56 -38.11 25.32
N PRO A 195 -2.01 -37.39 24.26
CA PRO A 195 -3.41 -37.40 23.85
C PRO A 195 -3.97 -38.80 23.60
N ARG A 196 -5.14 -39.11 24.16
CA ARG A 196 -5.94 -40.29 23.80
C ARG A 196 -6.49 -40.21 22.37
N GLN A 197 -6.80 -39.00 21.90
CA GLN A 197 -7.20 -38.73 20.53
C GLN A 197 -6.49 -37.45 20.02
N PRO A 198 -5.40 -37.57 19.25
CA PRO A 198 -4.77 -36.44 18.57
C PRO A 198 -5.70 -35.81 17.51
N TYR A 199 -5.61 -34.50 17.29
CA TYR A 199 -6.41 -33.75 16.28
C TYR A 199 -6.02 -34.03 14.81
N SER A 200 -5.51 -35.22 14.50
CA SER A 200 -5.04 -35.59 13.17
C SER A 200 -6.17 -35.80 12.16
N LEU A 201 -5.93 -35.43 10.90
CA LEU A 201 -6.84 -35.75 9.78
C LEU A 201 -7.07 -37.26 9.58
N LEU A 202 -6.26 -38.14 10.20
CA LEU A 202 -6.48 -39.60 10.20
C LEU A 202 -7.83 -40.04 10.82
N TYR A 203 -8.42 -39.19 11.65
CA TYR A 203 -9.72 -39.43 12.31
C TYR A 203 -10.92 -38.88 11.52
N TRP A 204 -10.68 -38.03 10.52
CA TRP A 204 -11.75 -37.38 9.78
C TRP A 204 -12.41 -38.36 8.81
N ALA A 205 -13.73 -38.44 8.85
CA ALA A 205 -14.50 -39.23 7.90
C ALA A 205 -14.32 -38.67 6.48
N ARG A 206 -14.49 -39.53 5.46
CA ARG A 206 -14.34 -39.09 4.07
C ARG A 206 -15.35 -38.00 3.71
N SER A 207 -16.55 -38.03 4.29
CA SER A 207 -17.57 -36.98 4.19
C SER A 207 -17.12 -35.63 4.78
N GLU A 208 -16.35 -35.62 5.86
CA GLU A 208 -15.84 -34.39 6.48
C GLU A 208 -14.73 -33.76 5.64
N LEU A 209 -13.81 -34.57 5.11
CA LEU A 209 -12.81 -34.12 4.13
C LEU A 209 -13.49 -33.59 2.85
N ASP A 210 -14.55 -34.26 2.39
CA ASP A 210 -15.33 -33.90 1.20
C ASP A 210 -16.37 -32.77 1.45
N MET A 211 -16.46 -32.25 2.69
CA MET A 211 -17.31 -31.12 3.05
C MET A 211 -16.47 -29.87 3.43
N TYR A 212 -15.45 -30.05 4.26
CA TYR A 212 -14.63 -28.94 4.77
C TYR A 212 -13.39 -28.64 3.91
N LEU A 213 -12.79 -29.66 3.28
CA LEU A 213 -11.55 -29.52 2.51
C LEU A 213 -11.73 -29.73 1.00
N VAL A 214 -12.96 -29.87 0.51
CA VAL A 214 -13.30 -30.22 -0.89
C VAL A 214 -12.63 -29.36 -1.97
N ALA A 215 -12.47 -28.06 -1.73
CA ALA A 215 -11.75 -27.15 -2.63
C ALA A 215 -10.26 -26.95 -2.26
N SER A 216 -9.82 -27.44 -1.09
CA SER A 216 -8.45 -27.31 -0.60
C SER A 216 -7.53 -28.40 -1.16
N GLN A 217 -6.36 -27.99 -1.63
CA GLN A 217 -5.30 -28.86 -2.14
C GLN A 217 -4.76 -29.85 -1.09
N ILE A 218 -5.03 -29.61 0.20
CA ILE A 218 -4.65 -30.49 1.30
C ILE A 218 -5.51 -31.76 1.34
N ARG A 219 -6.73 -31.73 0.79
CA ARG A 219 -7.65 -32.88 0.80
C ARG A 219 -7.05 -34.11 0.14
N GLU A 220 -6.44 -33.97 -1.04
CA GLU A 220 -5.81 -35.08 -1.76
C GLU A 220 -4.70 -35.69 -0.89
N ARG A 221 -3.82 -34.86 -0.33
CA ARG A 221 -2.73 -35.27 0.58
C ARG A 221 -3.24 -35.91 1.89
N ALA A 222 -4.42 -35.54 2.37
CA ALA A 222 -5.05 -36.15 3.55
C ALA A 222 -5.64 -37.53 3.22
N ILE A 223 -6.27 -37.68 2.06
CA ILE A 223 -6.79 -38.95 1.56
C ILE A 223 -5.65 -39.95 1.31
N GLU A 224 -4.57 -39.50 0.66
CA GLU A 224 -3.32 -40.26 0.49
C GLU A 224 -2.81 -40.76 1.84
N ARG A 225 -2.61 -39.85 2.82
CA ARG A 225 -2.12 -40.19 4.16
C ARG A 225 -3.00 -41.20 4.91
N ILE A 226 -4.32 -41.12 4.81
CA ILE A 226 -5.24 -42.12 5.37
C ILE A 226 -5.05 -43.48 4.68
N THR A 227 -4.91 -43.47 3.36
CA THR A 227 -4.74 -44.67 2.53
C THR A 227 -3.40 -45.35 2.83
N ASP A 228 -2.31 -44.59 2.92
CA ASP A 228 -0.96 -45.08 3.21
C ASP A 228 -0.88 -45.75 4.59
N VAL A 229 -1.42 -45.13 5.64
CA VAL A 229 -1.45 -45.71 6.99
C VAL A 229 -2.33 -46.97 7.03
N THR A 230 -3.46 -46.96 6.32
CA THR A 230 -4.36 -48.12 6.21
C THR A 230 -3.68 -49.29 5.48
N ALA A 231 -3.00 -49.03 4.37
CA ALA A 231 -2.24 -50.02 3.60
C ALA A 231 -1.06 -50.58 4.43
N THR A 232 -0.34 -49.71 5.13
CA THR A 232 0.76 -50.08 6.04
C THR A 232 0.28 -51.04 7.14
N TYR A 233 -0.86 -50.75 7.77
CA TYR A 233 -1.44 -51.65 8.78
C TYR A 233 -1.79 -53.02 8.18
N ASN A 234 -2.50 -53.03 7.04
CA ASN A 234 -2.94 -54.27 6.39
C ASN A 234 -1.74 -55.14 5.97
N ASP A 235 -0.68 -54.51 5.44
CA ASP A 235 0.59 -55.17 5.12
C ASP A 235 1.26 -55.78 6.35
N LEU A 236 1.40 -55.05 7.46
CA LEU A 236 1.98 -55.58 8.70
C LEU A 236 1.11 -56.70 9.31
N ARG A 237 -0.22 -56.58 9.28
CA ARG A 237 -1.14 -57.62 9.76
C ARG A 237 -0.94 -58.93 9.01
N LEU A 238 -0.97 -58.88 7.67
CA LEU A 238 -0.83 -60.04 6.80
C LEU A 238 0.59 -60.63 6.79
N ARG A 239 1.63 -59.77 6.79
CA ARG A 239 3.02 -60.24 6.75
C ARG A 239 3.54 -60.73 8.09
N ILE A 240 3.09 -60.14 9.22
CA ILE A 240 3.72 -60.30 10.53
C ILE A 240 2.68 -60.63 11.63
N PHE A 241 1.74 -59.73 11.95
CA PHE A 241 0.96 -59.86 13.19
C PHE A 241 0.16 -61.17 13.24
N SER A 242 -0.55 -61.51 12.16
CA SER A 242 -1.34 -62.75 12.07
C SER A 242 -0.50 -64.05 12.02
N LYS A 243 0.83 -63.95 11.93
CA LYS A 243 1.75 -65.10 12.05
C LYS A 243 2.38 -65.23 13.44
N HIS A 244 2.31 -64.17 14.24
CA HIS A 244 2.83 -64.12 15.61
C HIS A 244 1.77 -63.52 16.57
N PRO A 245 0.54 -64.07 16.63
CA PRO A 245 -0.55 -63.49 17.43
C PRO A 245 -0.25 -63.46 18.93
N GLN A 246 0.66 -64.32 19.42
CA GLN A 246 1.16 -64.29 20.80
C GLN A 246 2.07 -63.09 21.12
N LEU A 247 2.64 -62.45 20.09
CA LEU A 247 3.46 -61.23 20.20
C LEU A 247 2.67 -59.98 19.79
N PHE A 248 1.68 -60.14 18.90
CA PHE A 248 0.83 -59.08 18.38
C PHE A 248 -0.66 -59.48 18.43
N PRO A 249 -1.29 -59.49 19.62
CA PRO A 249 -2.71 -59.82 19.74
C PRO A 249 -3.59 -58.83 18.97
N GLU A 250 -4.59 -59.30 18.22
CA GLU A 250 -5.40 -58.43 17.35
C GLU A 250 -6.27 -57.45 18.16
N GLU A 251 -6.58 -57.76 19.41
CA GLU A 251 -7.28 -56.88 20.35
C GLU A 251 -6.44 -55.63 20.67
N ILE A 252 -5.11 -55.73 20.62
CA ILE A 252 -4.14 -54.68 20.98
C ILE A 252 -3.57 -54.01 19.73
N PHE A 253 -3.21 -54.79 18.71
CA PHE A 253 -2.60 -54.34 17.46
C PHE A 253 -3.64 -54.25 16.35
N ASN A 254 -4.71 -53.48 16.61
CA ASN A 254 -5.80 -53.21 15.68
C ASN A 254 -5.61 -51.89 14.90
N MET A 255 -6.52 -51.58 13.98
CA MET A 255 -6.50 -50.35 13.17
C MET A 255 -6.62 -49.07 14.02
N GLU A 256 -7.36 -49.08 15.14
CA GLU A 256 -7.58 -47.89 15.97
C GLU A 256 -6.31 -47.51 16.75
N THR A 257 -5.67 -48.48 17.40
CA THR A 257 -4.39 -48.27 18.11
C THR A 257 -3.27 -47.91 17.13
N PHE A 258 -3.30 -48.45 15.90
CA PHE A 258 -2.37 -48.06 14.83
C PHE A 258 -2.60 -46.63 14.33
N LYS A 259 -3.85 -46.22 14.12
CA LYS A 259 -4.20 -44.82 13.81
C LYS A 259 -3.81 -43.87 14.93
N TRP A 260 -4.05 -44.23 16.19
CA TRP A 260 -3.60 -43.46 17.35
C TRP A 260 -2.09 -43.28 17.35
N SER A 261 -1.34 -44.37 17.17
CA SER A 261 0.11 -44.27 17.18
C SER A 261 0.65 -43.43 16.02
N PHE A 262 0.09 -43.54 14.82
CA PHE A 262 0.47 -42.65 13.71
C PHE A 262 0.04 -41.19 13.95
N GLY A 263 -1.10 -40.95 14.61
CA GLY A 263 -1.53 -39.61 15.04
C GLY A 263 -0.55 -38.97 16.04
N ILE A 264 -0.01 -39.76 16.98
CA ILE A 264 1.08 -39.32 17.87
C ILE A 264 2.35 -39.04 17.07
N LEU A 265 2.80 -39.96 16.21
CA LEU A 265 4.03 -39.78 15.43
C LEU A 265 3.96 -38.54 14.53
N PHE A 266 2.87 -38.33 13.78
CA PHE A 266 2.75 -37.14 12.92
C PHE A 266 2.78 -35.82 13.71
N SER A 267 2.23 -35.80 14.93
CA SER A 267 2.12 -34.57 15.75
C SER A 267 3.29 -34.32 16.71
N ARG A 268 4.07 -35.34 17.09
CA ARG A 268 5.09 -35.24 18.16
C ARG A 268 6.49 -35.76 17.79
N LEU A 269 6.67 -36.36 16.62
CA LEU A 269 7.97 -36.91 16.21
C LEU A 269 8.90 -35.80 15.71
N VAL A 270 9.97 -35.55 16.46
CA VAL A 270 11.01 -34.58 16.15
C VAL A 270 12.00 -35.20 15.16
N ARG A 271 12.38 -34.46 14.11
CA ARG A 271 13.51 -34.82 13.24
C ARG A 271 14.77 -34.09 13.71
N LEU A 272 15.89 -34.80 13.78
CA LEU A 272 17.15 -34.32 14.36
C LEU A 272 18.24 -34.21 13.27
N PRO A 273 18.43 -33.05 12.63
CA PRO A 273 19.45 -32.85 11.59
C PRO A 273 20.86 -33.27 12.01
N SER A 274 21.26 -32.97 13.25
CA SER A 274 22.59 -33.31 13.77
C SER A 274 22.75 -34.80 14.13
N MET A 275 21.69 -35.60 14.03
CA MET A 275 21.70 -37.07 14.19
C MET A 275 21.32 -37.74 12.87
N ASP A 276 21.98 -37.33 11.78
CA ASP A 276 21.82 -37.84 10.41
C ASP A 276 20.38 -37.78 9.87
N GLY A 277 19.57 -36.85 10.40
CA GLY A 277 18.17 -36.70 10.06
C GLY A 277 17.26 -37.81 10.60
N LYS A 278 17.69 -38.57 11.62
CA LYS A 278 16.87 -39.52 12.38
C LYS A 278 15.66 -38.83 13.01
N VAL A 279 14.68 -39.65 13.40
CA VAL A 279 13.41 -39.23 13.99
C VAL A 279 13.22 -39.81 15.39
N ALA A 280 12.67 -39.02 16.31
CA ALA A 280 12.58 -39.35 17.73
C ALA A 280 11.32 -38.79 18.39
N LEU A 281 10.71 -39.55 19.31
CA LEU A 281 9.80 -38.97 20.30
C LEU A 281 10.65 -38.51 21.50
N VAL A 282 10.43 -37.28 21.94
CA VAL A 282 11.28 -36.60 22.92
C VAL A 282 10.41 -36.09 24.08
N PRO A 283 10.11 -36.95 25.08
CA PRO A 283 9.38 -36.59 26.28
C PRO A 283 9.77 -35.24 26.87
N LEU A 284 8.75 -34.46 27.27
CA LEU A 284 8.82 -33.05 27.68
C LEU A 284 9.09 -32.07 26.54
N ALA A 285 10.07 -32.35 25.67
CA ALA A 285 10.34 -31.47 24.53
C ALA A 285 9.15 -31.43 23.54
N ASP A 286 8.39 -32.53 23.47
CA ASP A 286 7.12 -32.66 22.74
C ASP A 286 5.93 -31.90 23.39
N MET A 287 6.17 -31.14 24.46
CA MET A 287 5.22 -30.19 25.06
C MET A 287 5.57 -28.72 24.74
N LEU A 288 6.55 -28.47 23.86
CA LEU A 288 6.84 -27.15 23.30
C LEU A 288 5.93 -26.90 22.08
N ASN A 289 4.98 -25.99 22.20
CA ASN A 289 4.04 -25.67 21.11
C ASN A 289 4.68 -24.84 19.99
N HIS A 290 4.01 -24.82 18.83
CA HIS A 290 4.47 -24.00 17.70
C HIS A 290 4.17 -22.51 17.88
N SER A 291 5.16 -21.66 17.58
CA SER A 291 4.90 -20.29 17.09
C SER A 291 5.68 -20.06 15.79
N SER A 292 5.06 -19.34 14.85
CA SER A 292 5.69 -18.94 13.58
C SER A 292 6.59 -17.70 13.73
N GLU A 293 6.66 -17.10 14.93
CA GLU A 293 7.50 -15.95 15.28
C GLU A 293 8.93 -16.32 15.73
N VAL A 294 9.14 -17.59 16.10
CA VAL A 294 10.44 -18.12 16.57
C VAL A 294 11.11 -18.97 15.49
N GLU A 295 12.45 -18.93 15.44
CA GLU A 295 13.24 -19.74 14.50
C GLU A 295 13.91 -20.95 15.17
N THR A 296 13.84 -21.05 16.49
CA THR A 296 14.45 -22.14 17.26
C THR A 296 13.73 -23.47 17.12
N PHE A 297 14.50 -24.55 17.03
CA PHE A 297 14.04 -25.93 16.96
C PHE A 297 14.83 -26.83 17.93
N LEU A 298 14.42 -28.08 18.06
CA LEU A 298 15.11 -29.12 18.83
C LEU A 298 16.11 -29.86 17.93
N ASP A 299 17.36 -30.02 18.37
CA ASP A 299 18.35 -30.85 17.66
C ASP A 299 19.31 -31.55 18.65
N TYR A 300 20.07 -32.51 18.15
CA TYR A 300 21.03 -33.30 18.91
C TYR A 300 22.39 -32.59 19.04
N ASP A 301 22.75 -32.19 20.26
CA ASP A 301 24.06 -31.63 20.57
C ASP A 301 25.09 -32.76 20.71
N LYS A 302 25.99 -32.88 19.72
CA LYS A 302 27.06 -33.88 19.69
C LYS A 302 28.06 -33.77 20.85
N ALA A 303 28.20 -32.60 21.47
CA ALA A 303 29.16 -32.37 22.56
C ALA A 303 28.61 -32.80 23.93
N SER A 304 27.31 -32.60 24.18
CA SER A 304 26.63 -33.06 25.40
C SER A 304 25.92 -34.41 25.23
N GLN A 305 25.93 -34.98 24.02
CA GLN A 305 25.27 -36.23 23.63
C GLN A 305 23.80 -36.30 24.04
N GLY A 306 23.01 -35.25 23.76
CA GLY A 306 21.59 -35.22 24.07
C GLY A 306 20.82 -34.20 23.22
N ILE A 307 19.50 -34.22 23.32
CA ILE A 307 18.64 -33.31 22.55
C ILE A 307 18.51 -32.00 23.32
N VAL A 308 18.80 -30.88 22.66
CA VAL A 308 18.91 -29.55 23.27
C VAL A 308 17.91 -28.57 22.66
N PHE A 309 17.32 -27.74 23.52
CA PHE A 309 16.65 -26.50 23.12
C PHE A 309 17.49 -25.29 23.54
N THR A 310 17.76 -24.38 22.61
CA THR A 310 18.45 -23.10 22.88
C THR A 310 17.54 -21.94 22.45
N THR A 311 17.34 -20.96 23.32
CA THR A 311 16.40 -19.84 23.07
C THR A 311 16.94 -18.75 22.12
N ASP A 312 16.09 -18.20 21.25
CA ASP A 312 16.35 -17.03 20.41
C ASP A 312 15.98 -15.69 21.07
N ARG A 313 15.14 -15.72 22.11
CA ARG A 313 14.69 -14.54 22.88
C ARG A 313 14.69 -14.81 24.38
N PRO A 314 14.72 -13.78 25.25
CA PRO A 314 14.44 -13.97 26.66
C PRO A 314 12.95 -14.33 26.88
N TYR A 315 12.68 -14.96 28.02
CA TYR A 315 11.32 -15.27 28.49
C TYR A 315 11.17 -14.89 29.97
N GLN A 316 10.03 -14.32 30.33
CA GLN A 316 9.67 -13.96 31.71
C GLN A 316 8.85 -15.07 32.39
N PRO A 317 8.82 -15.16 33.74
CA PRO A 317 7.93 -16.06 34.45
C PRO A 317 6.47 -15.89 34.03
N GLY A 318 5.79 -16.99 33.69
CA GLY A 318 4.42 -16.99 33.16
C GLY A 318 4.30 -16.93 31.64
N GLU A 319 5.38 -16.65 30.89
CA GLU A 319 5.36 -16.72 29.42
C GLU A 319 5.45 -18.17 28.92
N GLN A 320 4.61 -18.55 27.94
CA GLN A 320 4.78 -19.82 27.22
C GLN A 320 6.03 -19.79 26.33
N VAL A 321 6.78 -20.88 26.36
CA VAL A 321 7.96 -21.16 25.55
C VAL A 321 7.53 -21.91 24.29
N PHE A 322 7.96 -21.41 23.12
CA PHE A 322 7.56 -21.93 21.81
C PHE A 322 8.76 -22.42 21.00
N ILE A 323 8.49 -23.28 20.01
CA ILE A 323 9.45 -23.68 18.97
C ILE A 323 8.88 -23.54 17.56
N SER A 324 9.77 -23.59 16.56
CA SER A 324 9.41 -23.67 15.15
C SER A 324 9.24 -25.13 14.75
N TYR A 325 8.05 -25.52 14.26
CA TYR A 325 7.84 -26.82 13.60
C TYR A 325 8.32 -26.79 12.13
N GLY A 326 9.08 -25.75 11.76
CA GLY A 326 9.55 -25.46 10.40
C GLY A 326 8.66 -24.47 9.65
N LYS A 327 9.20 -23.91 8.56
CA LYS A 327 8.56 -22.88 7.74
C LYS A 327 7.51 -23.49 6.80
N LYS A 328 6.38 -23.87 7.39
CA LYS A 328 5.26 -24.63 6.79
C LYS A 328 4.05 -23.74 6.52
N SER A 329 3.22 -24.11 5.54
CA SER A 329 1.91 -23.47 5.36
C SER A 329 0.90 -23.97 6.40
N ASN A 330 -0.20 -23.23 6.59
CA ASN A 330 -1.27 -23.61 7.50
C ASN A 330 -1.91 -24.95 7.09
N GLY A 331 -1.98 -25.23 5.80
CA GLY A 331 -2.42 -26.52 5.27
C GLY A 331 -1.48 -27.68 5.63
N GLU A 332 -0.16 -27.46 5.65
CA GLU A 332 0.81 -28.48 6.08
C GLU A 332 0.84 -28.68 7.59
N LEU A 333 0.57 -27.62 8.36
CA LEU A 333 0.43 -27.69 9.81
C LEU A 333 -0.82 -28.50 10.19
N LEU A 334 -1.96 -28.28 9.53
CA LEU A 334 -3.17 -29.08 9.73
C LEU A 334 -2.95 -30.55 9.35
N LEU A 335 -2.36 -30.80 8.17
CA LEU A 335 -2.11 -32.15 7.65
C LEU A 335 -1.16 -33.00 8.51
N SER A 336 -0.25 -32.35 9.26
CA SER A 336 0.79 -33.04 10.02
C SER A 336 0.57 -32.99 11.54
N TYR A 337 0.22 -31.83 12.09
CA TYR A 337 0.11 -31.60 13.53
C TYR A 337 -1.33 -31.43 14.01
N GLY A 338 -2.32 -31.34 13.12
CA GLY A 338 -3.73 -31.28 13.49
C GLY A 338 -4.24 -29.90 13.94
N PHE A 339 -3.51 -28.82 13.65
CA PHE A 339 -3.93 -27.46 14.00
C PHE A 339 -3.68 -26.44 12.88
N VAL A 340 -4.38 -25.32 12.95
CA VAL A 340 -4.19 -24.14 12.09
C VAL A 340 -3.83 -22.97 13.02
N PRO A 341 -2.73 -22.23 12.78
CA PRO A 341 -2.45 -20.95 13.45
C PRO A 341 -3.60 -19.95 13.34
N LYS A 342 -3.63 -18.94 14.22
CA LYS A 342 -4.61 -17.84 14.11
C LYS A 342 -4.47 -17.15 12.75
N GLU A 343 -5.61 -16.73 12.18
CA GLU A 343 -5.64 -15.99 10.91
C GLU A 343 -4.63 -14.83 10.89
N GLY A 344 -3.87 -14.71 9.81
CA GLY A 344 -2.80 -13.72 9.63
C GLY A 344 -1.48 -13.98 10.39
N SER A 345 -1.43 -14.91 11.36
CA SER A 345 -0.24 -15.08 12.23
C SER A 345 0.92 -15.89 11.64
N ASN A 346 0.72 -16.64 10.56
CA ASN A 346 1.78 -17.42 9.91
C ASN A 346 2.30 -16.73 8.64
N PRO A 347 3.50 -16.08 8.66
CA PRO A 347 4.08 -15.42 7.48
C PRO A 347 4.57 -16.40 6.40
N ASN A 348 4.61 -17.70 6.70
CA ASN A 348 4.94 -18.77 5.75
C ASN A 348 3.69 -19.40 5.11
N ASP A 349 2.48 -18.92 5.42
CA ASP A 349 1.28 -19.51 4.83
C ASP A 349 1.22 -19.28 3.30
N SER A 350 0.80 -20.31 2.58
CA SER A 350 0.92 -20.37 1.13
C SER A 350 0.02 -21.42 0.47
N VAL A 351 -0.44 -21.11 -0.75
CA VAL A 351 -1.18 -22.01 -1.64
C VAL A 351 -0.39 -22.24 -2.93
N ASP A 352 -0.41 -23.47 -3.47
CA ASP A 352 0.28 -23.78 -4.72
C ASP A 352 -0.58 -23.33 -5.91
N LEU A 353 -0.17 -22.27 -6.61
CA LEU A 353 -0.82 -21.85 -7.85
C LEU A 353 -0.27 -22.64 -9.04
N SER A 354 -1.19 -23.16 -9.85
CA SER A 354 -0.88 -23.98 -11.02
C SER A 354 -0.83 -23.10 -12.28
N PHE A 355 0.38 -22.83 -12.77
CA PHE A 355 0.64 -22.07 -13.99
C PHE A 355 0.74 -23.00 -15.20
N SER A 356 0.46 -22.49 -16.41
CA SER A 356 0.54 -23.24 -17.66
C SER A 356 0.85 -22.32 -18.84
N LEU A 357 1.66 -22.78 -19.79
CA LEU A 357 1.83 -22.11 -21.08
C LEU A 357 0.56 -22.23 -21.93
N ASN A 358 0.18 -21.13 -22.60
CA ASN A 358 -0.95 -21.10 -23.53
C ASN A 358 -0.60 -21.86 -24.83
N LYS A 359 -1.34 -22.93 -25.15
CA LYS A 359 -1.12 -23.75 -26.35
C LYS A 359 -1.33 -23.01 -27.68
N SER A 360 -2.01 -21.85 -27.65
CA SER A 360 -2.21 -20.97 -28.83
C SER A 360 -1.10 -19.92 -28.99
N ASP A 361 -0.08 -19.91 -28.13
CA ASP A 361 1.08 -19.02 -28.26
C ASP A 361 1.94 -19.42 -29.47
N LYS A 362 2.31 -18.43 -30.30
CA LYS A 362 3.19 -18.59 -31.47
C LYS A 362 4.58 -19.12 -31.12
N CYS A 363 5.00 -18.95 -29.86
CA CYS A 363 6.27 -19.43 -29.31
C CYS A 363 6.10 -20.56 -28.27
N TYR A 364 4.94 -21.24 -28.23
CA TYR A 364 4.65 -22.30 -27.26
C TYR A 364 5.73 -23.40 -27.23
N LYS A 365 6.27 -23.79 -28.39
CA LYS A 365 7.29 -24.85 -28.49
C LYS A 365 8.60 -24.40 -27.86
N GLU A 366 9.12 -23.25 -28.27
CA GLU A 366 10.39 -22.72 -27.76
C GLU A 366 10.34 -22.47 -26.24
N LYS A 367 9.21 -21.96 -25.73
CA LYS A 367 8.98 -21.77 -24.30
C LYS A 367 8.90 -23.10 -23.53
N LEU A 368 8.25 -24.12 -24.11
CA LEU A 368 8.15 -25.44 -23.51
C LEU A 368 9.51 -26.18 -23.48
N GLU A 369 10.27 -26.10 -24.57
CA GLU A 369 11.61 -26.68 -24.68
C GLU A 369 12.58 -26.05 -23.65
N ALA A 370 12.53 -24.72 -23.48
CA ALA A 370 13.28 -24.02 -22.45
C ALA A 370 12.91 -24.48 -21.02
N LEU A 371 11.61 -24.59 -20.70
CA LEU A 371 11.17 -25.13 -19.40
C LEU A 371 11.65 -26.56 -19.16
N GLN A 372 11.49 -27.44 -20.14
CA GLN A 372 11.86 -28.86 -20.04
C GLN A 372 13.37 -29.04 -19.81
N LYS A 373 14.20 -28.21 -20.46
CA LYS A 373 15.67 -28.21 -20.29
C LYS A 373 16.12 -27.98 -18.85
N TYR A 374 15.40 -27.15 -18.09
CA TYR A 374 15.66 -26.93 -16.65
C TYR A 374 14.86 -27.86 -15.72
N GLY A 375 14.12 -28.81 -16.29
CA GLY A 375 13.31 -29.81 -15.59
C GLY A 375 12.00 -29.26 -15.03
N LEU A 376 11.39 -28.28 -15.70
CA LEU A 376 10.07 -27.74 -15.39
C LEU A 376 9.02 -28.31 -16.35
N SER A 377 7.80 -28.44 -15.84
CA SER A 377 6.63 -28.98 -16.54
C SER A 377 5.64 -27.89 -16.96
N THR A 378 4.66 -28.23 -17.80
CA THR A 378 3.42 -27.45 -17.93
C THR A 378 2.23 -28.42 -17.78
N PRO A 379 1.34 -28.25 -16.77
CA PRO A 379 1.39 -27.24 -15.70
C PRO A 379 2.61 -27.35 -14.78
N HIS A 380 2.95 -26.26 -14.10
CA HIS A 380 3.84 -26.24 -12.94
C HIS A 380 3.14 -25.61 -11.74
N ARG A 381 3.55 -25.96 -10.52
CA ARG A 381 3.00 -25.40 -9.27
C ARG A 381 4.04 -24.55 -8.57
N PHE A 382 3.66 -23.33 -8.15
CA PHE A 382 4.51 -22.43 -7.36
C PHE A 382 3.76 -21.96 -6.09
N PRO A 383 4.40 -21.94 -4.91
CA PRO A 383 3.75 -21.53 -3.67
C PRO A 383 3.63 -20.01 -3.59
N LEU A 384 2.42 -19.48 -3.81
CA LEU A 384 2.12 -18.07 -3.52
C LEU A 384 1.95 -17.92 -2.01
N ARG A 385 2.75 -17.04 -1.40
CA ARG A 385 2.73 -16.81 0.06
C ARG A 385 1.94 -15.55 0.42
N ILE A 386 1.42 -15.50 1.65
CA ILE A 386 0.83 -14.29 2.23
C ILE A 386 1.80 -13.10 2.24
N THR A 387 3.11 -13.37 2.27
CA THR A 387 4.22 -12.40 2.24
C THR A 387 4.73 -12.06 0.83
N GLY A 388 4.23 -12.71 -0.22
CA GLY A 388 4.61 -12.44 -1.61
C GLY A 388 4.80 -13.69 -2.49
N TRP A 389 5.11 -13.46 -3.76
CA TRP A 389 5.42 -14.50 -4.73
C TRP A 389 6.93 -14.85 -4.78
N PRO A 390 7.31 -16.11 -5.08
CA PRO A 390 8.68 -16.50 -5.39
C PRO A 390 9.26 -15.73 -6.59
N LEU A 391 10.59 -15.64 -6.69
CA LEU A 391 11.25 -15.09 -7.90
C LEU A 391 11.08 -16.04 -9.09
N GLU A 392 11.07 -17.34 -8.78
CA GLU A 392 10.87 -18.47 -9.67
C GLU A 392 9.48 -18.39 -10.36
N LEU A 393 8.44 -17.97 -9.62
CA LEU A 393 7.09 -17.74 -10.13
C LEU A 393 7.08 -16.56 -11.13
N MET A 394 7.71 -15.44 -10.78
CA MET A 394 7.83 -14.29 -11.68
C MET A 394 8.59 -14.63 -12.97
N ALA A 395 9.67 -15.40 -12.87
CA ALA A 395 10.44 -15.82 -14.04
C ALA A 395 9.63 -16.73 -14.98
N TYR A 396 8.81 -17.64 -14.44
CA TYR A 396 7.86 -18.42 -15.24
C TYR A 396 6.79 -17.53 -15.89
N ALA A 397 6.25 -16.56 -15.14
CA ALA A 397 5.23 -15.65 -15.64
C ALA A 397 5.76 -14.73 -16.77
N TYR A 398 6.98 -14.19 -16.62
CA TYR A 398 7.68 -13.46 -17.68
C TYR A 398 7.83 -14.33 -18.94
N LEU A 399 8.31 -15.58 -18.80
CA LEU A 399 8.41 -16.52 -19.93
C LEU A 399 7.05 -16.75 -20.60
N ALA A 400 6.00 -16.97 -19.80
CA ALA A 400 4.66 -17.25 -20.30
C ALA A 400 4.13 -16.11 -21.19
N VAL A 401 4.27 -14.85 -20.78
CA VAL A 401 3.75 -13.70 -21.54
C VAL A 401 4.69 -13.15 -22.62
N SER A 402 5.98 -13.50 -22.58
CA SER A 402 6.99 -12.89 -23.45
C SER A 402 6.68 -13.01 -24.96
N PRO A 403 6.75 -11.91 -25.74
CA PRO A 403 6.50 -11.93 -27.18
C PRO A 403 7.64 -12.60 -27.97
N PRO A 404 7.42 -12.96 -29.25
CA PRO A 404 8.44 -13.60 -30.11
C PRO A 404 9.75 -12.80 -30.30
N SER A 405 9.73 -11.49 -30.04
CA SER A 405 10.92 -10.63 -30.02
C SER A 405 11.87 -10.92 -28.85
N MET A 406 11.37 -11.49 -27.75
CA MET A 406 12.14 -11.81 -26.54
C MET A 406 12.60 -13.28 -26.49
N ARG A 407 12.62 -13.97 -27.65
CA ARG A 407 13.17 -15.32 -27.80
C ARG A 407 14.58 -15.50 -27.18
N PRO A 408 15.54 -14.56 -27.32
CA PRO A 408 16.86 -14.69 -26.70
C PRO A 408 16.83 -14.79 -25.17
N GLN A 409 15.80 -14.26 -24.51
CA GLN A 409 15.65 -14.21 -23.06
C GLN A 409 14.90 -15.44 -22.49
N PHE A 410 14.24 -16.25 -23.33
CA PHE A 410 13.44 -17.41 -22.85
C PHE A 410 14.27 -18.40 -22.01
N GLU A 411 15.54 -18.59 -22.37
CA GLU A 411 16.49 -19.43 -21.64
C GLU A 411 16.83 -18.86 -20.26
N GLU A 412 17.08 -17.55 -20.12
CA GLU A 412 17.33 -16.88 -18.82
C GLU A 412 16.09 -16.97 -17.92
N MET A 413 14.90 -16.76 -18.49
CA MET A 413 13.64 -16.85 -17.77
C MET A 413 13.34 -18.28 -17.29
N ALA A 414 13.55 -19.30 -18.13
CA ALA A 414 13.38 -20.70 -17.73
C ALA A 414 14.43 -21.15 -16.70
N ALA A 415 15.67 -20.67 -16.81
CA ALA A 415 16.74 -20.92 -15.86
C ALA A 415 16.46 -20.31 -14.48
N ALA A 416 15.90 -19.10 -14.44
CA ALA A 416 15.49 -18.41 -13.21
C ALA A 416 14.16 -18.94 -12.63
N ALA A 417 13.28 -19.50 -13.47
CA ALA A 417 12.08 -20.22 -13.02
C ALA A 417 12.42 -21.55 -12.33
N SER A 418 13.63 -22.08 -12.57
CA SER A 418 14.13 -23.31 -11.95
C SER A 418 15.03 -23.01 -10.76
N SER A 419 14.62 -23.47 -9.58
CA SER A 419 15.33 -23.33 -8.30
C SER A 419 16.69 -24.04 -8.22
N LYS A 420 17.19 -24.57 -9.35
CA LYS A 420 18.47 -25.27 -9.51
C LYS A 420 19.65 -24.35 -9.85
N THR A 421 19.39 -23.08 -10.19
CA THR A 421 20.45 -22.11 -10.50
C THR A 421 20.90 -21.36 -9.24
N ASN A 422 22.22 -21.27 -9.00
CA ASN A 422 22.78 -20.54 -7.85
C ASN A 422 22.59 -19.01 -7.94
N THR A 423 22.13 -18.49 -9.09
CA THR A 423 21.95 -17.07 -9.38
C THR A 423 20.52 -16.62 -9.11
N LYS A 424 20.18 -16.34 -7.84
CA LYS A 424 18.91 -15.72 -7.43
C LYS A 424 18.81 -14.23 -7.81
N LYS A 425 19.07 -13.92 -9.08
CA LYS A 425 18.94 -12.57 -9.65
C LYS A 425 17.47 -12.32 -9.92
N ALA A 426 16.91 -11.26 -9.32
CA ALA A 426 15.56 -10.82 -9.65
C ALA A 426 15.53 -10.29 -11.09
N LEU A 427 14.92 -11.03 -12.00
CA LEU A 427 14.68 -10.58 -13.37
C LEU A 427 13.72 -9.38 -13.36
N LYS A 428 13.92 -8.47 -14.30
CA LYS A 428 13.08 -7.30 -14.54
C LYS A 428 13.02 -7.03 -16.04
N TYR A 429 11.82 -7.03 -16.57
CA TYR A 429 11.50 -6.64 -17.95
C TYR A 429 10.28 -5.71 -17.88
N PRO A 430 10.48 -4.40 -17.62
CA PRO A 430 9.39 -3.43 -17.46
C PRO A 430 8.40 -3.44 -18.64
N GLU A 431 8.92 -3.69 -19.85
CA GLU A 431 8.17 -3.78 -21.11
C GLU A 431 7.10 -4.88 -21.14
N ILE A 432 7.17 -5.86 -20.22
CA ILE A 432 6.18 -6.94 -20.07
C ILE A 432 5.71 -7.15 -18.61
N GLU A 433 6.05 -6.26 -17.67
CA GLU A 433 5.74 -6.46 -16.24
C GLU A 433 4.22 -6.37 -15.97
N GLU A 434 3.48 -5.52 -16.71
CA GLU A 434 2.02 -5.42 -16.61
C GLU A 434 1.31 -6.71 -17.06
N GLN A 435 1.66 -7.25 -18.23
CA GLN A 435 1.12 -8.52 -18.73
C GLN A 435 1.50 -9.70 -17.83
N THR A 436 2.71 -9.67 -17.27
CA THR A 436 3.20 -10.68 -16.32
C THR A 436 2.34 -10.71 -15.06
N LEU A 437 2.01 -9.54 -14.50
CA LEU A 437 1.13 -9.43 -13.34
C LEU A 437 -0.33 -9.81 -13.68
N GLN A 438 -0.84 -9.43 -14.85
CA GLN A 438 -2.17 -9.84 -15.30
C GLN A 438 -2.26 -11.36 -15.46
N PHE A 439 -1.27 -12.02 -16.06
CA PHE A 439 -1.24 -13.49 -16.18
C PHE A 439 -1.22 -14.19 -14.81
N ILE A 440 -0.56 -13.61 -13.80
CA ILE A 440 -0.61 -14.10 -12.42
C ILE A 440 -2.02 -13.92 -11.82
N LEU A 441 -2.67 -12.78 -12.06
CA LEU A 441 -4.05 -12.52 -11.62
C LEU A 441 -5.04 -13.49 -12.29
N ASP A 442 -4.95 -13.70 -13.60
CA ASP A 442 -5.77 -14.67 -14.35
C ASP A 442 -5.61 -16.09 -13.79
N CYS A 443 -4.39 -16.48 -13.39
CA CYS A 443 -4.12 -17.76 -12.73
C CYS A 443 -4.74 -17.82 -11.32
N CYS A 444 -4.73 -16.72 -10.57
CA CYS A 444 -5.40 -16.61 -9.27
C CYS A 444 -6.92 -16.74 -9.42
N GLU A 445 -7.55 -15.99 -10.34
CA GLU A 445 -9.00 -16.07 -10.60
C GLU A 445 -9.42 -17.44 -11.14
N SER A 446 -8.65 -18.02 -12.05
CA SER A 446 -8.84 -19.39 -12.54
C SER A 446 -8.72 -20.43 -11.42
N SER A 447 -7.88 -20.19 -10.41
CA SER A 447 -7.84 -20.99 -9.18
C SER A 447 -9.12 -20.78 -8.36
N ILE A 448 -9.41 -19.53 -7.97
CA ILE A 448 -10.54 -19.14 -7.10
C ILE A 448 -11.89 -19.58 -7.68
N SER A 449 -12.12 -19.48 -8.99
CA SER A 449 -13.37 -19.88 -9.65
C SER A 449 -13.76 -21.36 -9.42
N LYS A 450 -12.77 -22.22 -9.12
CA LYS A 450 -12.98 -23.64 -8.76
C LYS A 450 -13.50 -23.75 -7.33
N TYR A 451 -13.02 -22.91 -6.41
CA TYR A 451 -13.56 -22.77 -5.06
C TYR A 451 -14.98 -22.21 -5.10
N THR A 452 -15.24 -21.18 -5.92
CA THR A 452 -16.55 -20.52 -5.99
C THR A 452 -17.67 -21.52 -6.28
N LYS A 453 -17.54 -22.38 -7.30
CA LYS A 453 -18.55 -23.41 -7.65
C LYS A 453 -18.82 -24.46 -6.56
N ILE A 454 -17.94 -24.58 -5.57
CA ILE A 454 -18.02 -25.56 -4.48
C ILE A 454 -18.50 -24.88 -3.19
N LEU A 455 -18.14 -23.63 -2.97
CA LEU A 455 -18.62 -22.81 -1.86
C LEU A 455 -20.04 -22.25 -2.13
N GLU A 456 -20.43 -22.13 -3.40
CA GLU A 456 -21.78 -21.78 -3.88
C GLU A 456 -22.90 -22.71 -3.40
N SER A 457 -22.58 -23.93 -2.90
CA SER A 457 -23.55 -24.86 -2.29
C SER A 457 -23.58 -24.83 -0.77
N ILE A 458 -22.72 -24.02 -0.13
CA ILE A 458 -22.51 -23.97 1.33
C ILE A 458 -22.72 -22.56 1.90
N TYR A 459 -22.43 -21.50 1.14
CA TYR A 459 -22.46 -20.10 1.56
C TYR A 459 -22.88 -19.15 0.43
N ASP A 460 -23.22 -17.90 0.78
CA ASP A 460 -23.64 -16.86 -0.16
C ASP A 460 -22.53 -16.44 -1.15
N LYS A 461 -22.88 -16.42 -2.43
CA LYS A 461 -22.08 -15.93 -3.57
C LYS A 461 -21.41 -14.58 -3.31
N SER A 462 -22.14 -13.64 -2.71
CA SER A 462 -21.66 -12.28 -2.46
C SER A 462 -20.49 -12.30 -1.47
N LEU A 463 -20.72 -12.92 -0.31
CA LEU A 463 -19.85 -12.77 0.86
C LEU A 463 -18.46 -13.41 0.68
N ILE A 464 -18.40 -14.57 0.01
CA ILE A 464 -17.14 -15.28 -0.23
C ILE A 464 -16.33 -14.65 -1.37
N ARG A 465 -16.99 -14.21 -2.45
CA ARG A 465 -16.30 -13.46 -3.53
C ARG A 465 -15.74 -12.14 -2.98
N LYS A 466 -16.52 -11.44 -2.15
CA LYS A 466 -16.12 -10.24 -1.41
C LYS A 466 -14.85 -10.50 -0.58
N HIS A 467 -14.82 -11.50 0.28
CA HIS A 467 -13.65 -11.79 1.12
C HIS A 467 -12.40 -12.19 0.31
N LEU A 468 -12.53 -13.11 -0.65
CA LEU A 468 -11.37 -13.62 -1.41
C LEU A 468 -10.76 -12.56 -2.32
N LEU A 469 -11.55 -11.73 -3.01
CA LEU A 469 -10.98 -10.63 -3.80
C LEU A 469 -10.45 -9.52 -2.90
N LYS A 470 -11.14 -9.14 -1.81
CA LYS A 470 -10.66 -8.12 -0.86
C LYS A 470 -9.28 -8.45 -0.31
N ASP A 471 -9.10 -9.68 0.16
CA ASP A 471 -7.84 -10.14 0.75
C ASP A 471 -6.71 -10.24 -0.29
N LEU A 472 -7.01 -10.82 -1.46
CA LEU A 472 -6.05 -10.92 -2.57
C LEU A 472 -5.63 -9.54 -3.09
N ILE A 473 -6.58 -8.63 -3.33
CA ILE A 473 -6.32 -7.26 -3.80
C ILE A 473 -5.55 -6.47 -2.74
N SER A 474 -5.96 -6.51 -1.46
CA SER A 474 -5.26 -5.80 -0.38
C SER A 474 -3.80 -6.25 -0.26
N LYS A 475 -3.53 -7.56 -0.38
CA LYS A 475 -2.17 -8.11 -0.36
C LYS A 475 -1.38 -7.76 -1.63
N ILE A 476 -1.97 -7.85 -2.82
CA ILE A 476 -1.32 -7.39 -4.07
C ILE A 476 -0.97 -5.90 -4.00
N VAL A 477 -1.88 -5.05 -3.50
CA VAL A 477 -1.64 -3.62 -3.29
C VAL A 477 -0.48 -3.38 -2.32
N LEU A 478 -0.41 -4.10 -1.19
CA LEU A 478 0.73 -4.02 -0.26
C LEU A 478 2.06 -4.43 -0.91
N ILE A 479 2.06 -5.54 -1.66
CA ILE A 479 3.24 -6.11 -2.31
C ILE A 479 3.77 -5.18 -3.43
N VAL A 480 2.86 -4.61 -4.24
CA VAL A 480 3.21 -3.63 -5.29
C VAL A 480 3.72 -2.32 -4.67
N ALA A 481 3.05 -1.79 -3.66
CA ALA A 481 3.51 -0.59 -2.92
C ALA A 481 4.91 -0.78 -2.31
N HIS A 482 5.28 -2.02 -1.96
CA HIS A 482 6.62 -2.37 -1.46
C HIS A 482 7.74 -2.35 -2.51
N ARG A 483 7.45 -2.35 -3.82
CA ARG A 483 8.47 -2.42 -4.89
C ARG A 483 8.85 -1.08 -5.52
N SER A 484 8.06 -0.03 -5.30
CA SER A 484 8.44 1.39 -5.41
C SER A 484 9.21 1.82 -6.68
N THR A 485 8.63 1.62 -7.86
CA THR A 485 9.02 2.33 -9.10
C THR A 485 7.84 3.11 -9.68
N PHE A 486 8.12 4.26 -10.32
CA PHE A 486 7.11 5.23 -10.77
C PHE A 486 6.07 4.63 -11.74
N GLU A 487 6.48 3.62 -12.52
CA GLU A 487 5.67 2.94 -13.54
C GLU A 487 4.61 1.99 -12.95
N THR A 488 4.81 1.48 -11.72
CA THR A 488 3.83 0.58 -11.05
C THR A 488 2.47 1.24 -10.74
N HIS A 489 2.35 2.54 -10.98
CA HIS A 489 1.10 3.28 -10.90
C HIS A 489 0.03 2.82 -11.93
N SER A 490 0.39 2.28 -13.10
CA SER A 490 -0.63 1.83 -14.09
C SER A 490 -1.48 0.69 -13.52
N VAL A 491 -0.82 -0.36 -13.05
CA VAL A 491 -1.45 -1.57 -12.47
C VAL A 491 -2.28 -1.20 -11.24
N LEU A 492 -1.76 -0.36 -10.34
CA LEU A 492 -2.52 0.10 -9.17
C LEU A 492 -3.77 0.90 -9.58
N LYS A 493 -3.66 1.74 -10.62
CA LYS A 493 -4.76 2.54 -11.16
C LYS A 493 -5.83 1.66 -11.81
N THR A 494 -5.47 0.63 -12.56
CA THR A 494 -6.42 -0.35 -13.14
C THR A 494 -7.12 -1.16 -12.06
N LEU A 495 -6.38 -1.69 -11.07
CA LEU A 495 -6.95 -2.50 -9.99
C LEU A 495 -7.90 -1.68 -9.08
N LEU A 496 -7.59 -0.40 -8.84
CA LEU A 496 -8.50 0.54 -8.17
C LEU A 496 -9.69 0.96 -9.04
N LEU A 497 -9.55 1.00 -10.36
CA LEU A 497 -10.66 1.28 -11.29
C LEU A 497 -11.67 0.13 -11.37
N ASP A 498 -11.23 -1.13 -11.28
CA ASP A 498 -12.15 -2.27 -11.20
C ASP A 498 -12.79 -2.43 -9.81
N LEU A 499 -12.16 -1.94 -8.73
CA LEU A 499 -12.86 -1.69 -7.46
C LEU A 499 -13.93 -0.59 -7.63
N HIS A 500 -13.61 0.52 -8.32
CA HIS A 500 -14.58 1.60 -8.61
C HIS A 500 -15.75 1.17 -9.51
N ARG A 501 -15.59 0.10 -10.30
CA ARG A 501 -16.65 -0.50 -11.13
C ARG A 501 -17.57 -1.46 -10.36
N ASN A 502 -17.18 -1.90 -9.17
CA ASN A 502 -17.95 -2.83 -8.34
C ASN A 502 -18.41 -2.12 -7.07
N ASP A 503 -19.50 -1.36 -7.22
CA ASP A 503 -20.40 -0.80 -6.21
C ASP A 503 -19.86 -0.74 -4.77
N ILE A 504 -19.42 0.46 -4.34
CA ILE A 504 -18.82 0.70 -3.02
C ILE A 504 -19.81 0.34 -1.88
N SER A 505 -21.11 0.37 -2.16
CA SER A 505 -22.18 -0.11 -1.26
C SER A 505 -21.98 -1.56 -0.77
N LEU A 506 -21.23 -2.39 -1.50
CA LEU A 506 -20.90 -3.76 -1.09
C LEU A 506 -19.95 -3.83 0.11
N TYR A 507 -19.33 -2.71 0.53
CA TYR A 507 -18.27 -2.66 1.55
C TYR A 507 -18.54 -1.71 2.72
N GLU A 508 -19.71 -1.07 2.80
CA GLU A 508 -19.99 0.05 3.75
C GLU A 508 -19.57 -0.24 5.19
N ASP A 509 -20.01 -1.36 5.78
CA ASP A 509 -19.66 -1.79 7.16
C ASP A 509 -18.14 -1.85 7.42
N GLU A 510 -17.33 -2.10 6.39
CA GLU A 510 -15.90 -2.39 6.51
C GLU A 510 -14.99 -1.21 6.14
N LEU A 511 -15.54 -0.12 5.62
CA LEU A 511 -14.80 1.12 5.36
C LEU A 511 -14.30 1.76 6.67
N PRO A 512 -13.12 2.40 6.68
CA PRO A 512 -12.66 3.19 7.81
C PRO A 512 -13.51 4.45 8.00
N THR A 513 -13.35 5.12 9.16
CA THR A 513 -13.80 6.50 9.33
C THR A 513 -12.84 7.46 8.63
N VAL A 514 -13.37 8.54 8.06
CA VAL A 514 -12.63 9.59 7.34
C VAL A 514 -13.01 10.95 7.93
N ASP A 515 -12.06 11.57 8.63
CA ASP A 515 -12.16 12.93 9.12
C ASP A 515 -11.54 13.89 8.10
N VAL A 516 -12.32 14.81 7.55
CA VAL A 516 -11.85 15.85 6.61
C VAL A 516 -11.78 17.19 7.32
N PHE A 517 -10.59 17.80 7.33
CA PHE A 517 -10.34 19.11 7.93
C PHE A 517 -10.34 20.19 6.85
N VAL A 518 -11.21 21.20 7.03
CA VAL A 518 -11.21 22.46 6.29
C VAL A 518 -10.69 23.54 7.24
N CYS A 519 -9.63 24.25 6.85
CA CYS A 519 -9.09 25.36 7.64
C CYS A 519 -9.21 26.67 6.86
N THR A 520 -9.59 27.74 7.56
CA THR A 520 -9.58 29.11 7.06
C THR A 520 -9.00 30.06 8.11
N ALA A 521 -8.40 31.16 7.67
CA ALA A 521 -7.65 32.07 8.54
C ALA A 521 -8.13 33.53 8.53
N ASP A 522 -8.85 33.97 7.49
CA ASP A 522 -9.35 35.34 7.37
C ASP A 522 -10.54 35.40 6.38
N PRO A 523 -11.73 35.88 6.79
CA PRO A 523 -12.96 35.86 5.97
C PRO A 523 -12.99 36.92 4.86
N LEU A 524 -12.02 37.81 4.77
CA LEU A 524 -11.88 38.80 3.68
C LEU A 524 -10.90 38.29 2.62
N VAL A 525 -9.83 37.62 3.05
CA VAL A 525 -8.82 36.98 2.17
C VAL A 525 -9.32 35.63 1.63
N GLU A 526 -10.22 34.98 2.38
CA GLU A 526 -10.84 33.69 2.08
C GLU A 526 -12.37 33.77 2.32
N PRO A 527 -13.16 34.30 1.35
CA PRO A 527 -14.57 34.59 1.57
C PRO A 527 -15.41 33.38 2.06
N PRO A 528 -16.31 33.55 3.04
CA PRO A 528 -17.11 32.45 3.58
C PRO A 528 -17.88 31.65 2.52
N SER A 529 -18.34 32.29 1.44
CA SER A 529 -18.98 31.64 0.28
C SER A 529 -18.07 30.61 -0.41
N MET A 530 -16.76 30.89 -0.52
CA MET A 530 -15.77 29.93 -1.03
C MET A 530 -15.58 28.76 -0.06
N VAL A 531 -15.45 29.04 1.25
CA VAL A 531 -15.21 28.02 2.28
C VAL A 531 -16.39 27.04 2.37
N ILE A 532 -17.63 27.53 2.34
CA ILE A 532 -18.81 26.64 2.35
C ILE A 532 -18.95 25.82 1.07
N ASN A 533 -18.51 26.32 -0.09
CA ASN A 533 -18.51 25.54 -1.31
C ASN A 533 -17.54 24.35 -1.24
N THR A 534 -16.38 24.52 -0.60
CA THR A 534 -15.49 23.40 -0.25
C THR A 534 -16.18 22.43 0.71
N ALA A 535 -16.81 22.90 1.78
CA ALA A 535 -17.48 22.03 2.76
C ALA A 535 -18.66 21.24 2.14
N LEU A 536 -19.52 21.89 1.37
CA LEU A 536 -20.64 21.28 0.65
C LEU A 536 -20.16 20.22 -0.37
N SER A 537 -19.02 20.46 -1.03
CA SER A 537 -18.39 19.50 -1.93
C SER A 537 -17.92 18.24 -1.20
N VAL A 538 -17.30 18.39 -0.03
CA VAL A 538 -16.86 17.27 0.82
C VAL A 538 -18.06 16.51 1.40
N MET A 539 -19.07 17.20 1.94
CA MET A 539 -20.28 16.56 2.48
C MET A 539 -21.09 15.78 1.43
N ALA A 540 -20.91 16.09 0.15
CA ALA A 540 -21.50 15.37 -0.98
C ALA A 540 -20.63 14.20 -1.51
N TYR A 541 -19.51 13.86 -0.85
CA TYR A 541 -18.68 12.71 -1.22
C TYR A 541 -19.47 11.39 -1.21
N ASP A 542 -19.03 10.46 -2.04
CA ASP A 542 -19.62 9.13 -2.13
C ASP A 542 -19.03 8.20 -1.06
N TYR A 543 -19.52 8.39 0.16
CA TYR A 543 -19.10 7.68 1.37
C TYR A 543 -20.29 7.46 2.32
N PRO A 544 -20.24 6.45 3.20
CA PRO A 544 -21.26 6.26 4.24
C PRO A 544 -21.29 7.47 5.21
N PRO A 545 -22.48 8.03 5.49
CA PRO A 545 -22.61 9.27 6.25
C PRO A 545 -22.22 9.14 7.73
N GLU A 546 -22.28 7.94 8.31
CA GLU A 546 -21.81 7.63 9.66
C GLU A 546 -20.30 7.42 9.76
N LYS A 547 -19.59 7.49 8.62
CA LYS A 547 -18.13 7.32 8.52
C LYS A 547 -17.39 8.52 7.93
N LEU A 548 -18.09 9.53 7.43
CA LEU A 548 -17.51 10.77 6.94
C LEU A 548 -17.82 11.92 7.89
N ALA A 549 -16.80 12.48 8.54
CA ALA A 549 -16.90 13.68 9.36
C ALA A 549 -16.16 14.85 8.69
N VAL A 550 -16.72 16.06 8.82
CA VAL A 550 -16.12 17.29 8.27
C VAL A 550 -15.97 18.30 9.40
N TYR A 551 -14.75 18.75 9.63
CA TYR A 551 -14.37 19.69 10.67
C TYR A 551 -13.92 21.01 10.04
N LEU A 552 -14.33 22.13 10.65
CA LEU A 552 -13.85 23.47 10.31
C LEU A 552 -12.92 23.97 11.42
N SER A 553 -11.73 24.47 11.06
CA SER A 553 -10.98 25.44 11.86
C SER A 553 -11.14 26.81 11.23
N ASP A 554 -11.54 27.81 12.02
CA ASP A 554 -11.56 29.21 11.63
C ASP A 554 -10.65 29.98 12.60
N ASP A 555 -9.38 30.13 12.20
CA ASP A 555 -8.36 30.83 12.96
C ASP A 555 -8.59 32.37 12.93
N GLY A 556 -9.55 32.83 12.11
CA GLY A 556 -10.05 34.20 12.11
C GLY A 556 -11.21 34.43 13.10
N GLY A 557 -11.74 33.38 13.74
CA GLY A 557 -12.79 33.46 14.76
C GLY A 557 -14.02 34.26 14.33
N SER A 558 -14.54 34.02 13.12
CA SER A 558 -15.43 34.96 12.41
C SER A 558 -16.92 34.58 12.49
N GLU A 559 -17.75 35.50 12.99
CA GLU A 559 -19.22 35.31 13.00
C GLU A 559 -19.81 35.17 11.59
N LEU A 560 -19.16 35.75 10.59
CA LEU A 560 -19.55 35.64 9.17
C LEU A 560 -19.28 34.24 8.61
N THR A 561 -18.18 33.61 9.03
CA THR A 561 -17.87 32.21 8.69
C THR A 561 -18.90 31.27 9.31
N PHE A 562 -19.19 31.47 10.60
CA PHE A 562 -20.19 30.68 11.31
C PHE A 562 -21.60 30.85 10.73
N TYR A 563 -21.99 32.08 10.36
CA TYR A 563 -23.27 32.35 9.67
C TYR A 563 -23.33 31.68 8.29
N ALA A 564 -22.25 31.73 7.50
CA ALA A 564 -22.19 31.03 6.23
C ALA A 564 -22.36 29.52 6.40
N PHE A 565 -21.77 28.92 7.44
CA PHE A 565 -21.97 27.50 7.75
C PHE A 565 -23.40 27.19 8.24
N LEU A 566 -24.06 28.09 8.97
CA LEU A 566 -25.49 27.96 9.32
C LEU A 566 -26.39 27.96 8.08
N GLU A 567 -26.10 28.83 7.11
CA GLU A 567 -26.81 28.88 5.82
C GLU A 567 -26.50 27.65 4.94
N ALA A 568 -25.24 27.22 4.87
CA ALA A 568 -24.84 26.00 4.17
C ALA A 568 -25.48 24.75 4.79
N ALA A 569 -25.66 24.69 6.11
CA ALA A 569 -26.36 23.61 6.81
C ALA A 569 -27.89 23.60 6.59
N ARG A 570 -28.46 24.70 6.10
CA ARG A 570 -29.84 24.76 5.58
C ARG A 570 -29.88 24.24 4.14
N PHE A 571 -28.98 24.71 3.28
CA PHE A 571 -28.91 24.31 1.86
C PHE A 571 -28.47 22.86 1.63
N SER A 572 -27.58 22.31 2.46
CA SER A 572 -27.04 20.95 2.33
C SER A 572 -28.11 19.85 2.34
N ARG A 573 -29.26 20.13 2.99
CA ARG A 573 -30.46 19.29 3.02
C ARG A 573 -31.09 19.09 1.63
N HIS A 574 -30.81 19.98 0.69
CA HIS A 574 -31.22 19.90 -0.71
C HIS A 574 -30.04 19.48 -1.60
N TRP A 575 -28.84 20.03 -1.35
CA TRP A 575 -27.64 19.74 -2.14
C TRP A 575 -27.21 18.27 -2.08
N ILE A 576 -27.06 17.69 -0.88
CA ILE A 576 -26.51 16.33 -0.74
C ILE A 576 -27.44 15.27 -1.37
N PRO A 577 -28.78 15.28 -1.15
CA PRO A 577 -29.68 14.38 -1.87
C PRO A 577 -29.65 14.59 -3.38
N PHE A 578 -29.59 15.84 -3.86
CA PHE A 578 -29.47 16.15 -5.29
C PHE A 578 -28.18 15.56 -5.87
N CYS A 579 -27.03 15.74 -5.20
CA CYS A 579 -25.76 15.17 -5.61
C CYS A 579 -25.76 13.65 -5.70
N LYS A 580 -26.31 12.96 -4.69
CA LYS A 580 -26.38 11.49 -4.68
C LYS A 580 -27.38 10.94 -5.70
N LYS A 581 -28.51 11.63 -5.94
CA LYS A 581 -29.57 11.22 -6.87
C LYS A 581 -29.20 11.41 -8.34
N TYR A 582 -28.46 12.46 -8.68
CA TYR A 582 -28.09 12.81 -10.06
C TYR A 582 -26.61 12.58 -10.38
N HIS A 583 -25.85 11.95 -9.46
CA HIS A 583 -24.40 11.72 -9.57
C HIS A 583 -23.62 12.99 -9.96
N VAL A 584 -23.89 14.10 -9.25
CA VAL A 584 -23.39 15.44 -9.59
C VAL A 584 -21.88 15.53 -9.46
N GLU A 585 -21.21 15.87 -10.55
CA GLU A 585 -19.79 16.16 -10.61
C GLU A 585 -19.56 17.41 -11.49
N PRO A 586 -18.72 18.38 -11.07
CA PRO A 586 -18.05 18.49 -9.77
C PRO A 586 -19.03 18.70 -8.61
N ARG A 587 -18.64 18.32 -7.39
CA ARG A 587 -19.51 18.38 -6.18
C ARG A 587 -19.56 19.76 -5.51
N SER A 588 -18.78 20.73 -5.97
CA SER A 588 -18.82 22.12 -5.51
C SER A 588 -19.96 22.86 -6.22
N PRO A 589 -20.99 23.35 -5.51
CA PRO A 589 -22.18 23.90 -6.15
C PRO A 589 -21.88 25.14 -7.02
N ALA A 590 -21.00 26.05 -6.58
CA ALA A 590 -20.55 27.20 -7.38
C ALA A 590 -20.00 26.77 -8.75
N VAL A 591 -19.13 25.77 -8.77
CA VAL A 591 -18.48 25.29 -10.01
C VAL A 591 -19.50 24.57 -10.89
N TYR A 592 -20.31 23.67 -10.31
CA TYR A 592 -21.34 22.93 -11.03
C TYR A 592 -22.39 23.86 -11.66
N PHE A 593 -22.85 24.88 -10.94
CA PHE A 593 -23.84 25.83 -11.47
C PHE A 593 -23.25 26.80 -12.49
N ALA A 594 -21.95 27.12 -12.42
CA ALA A 594 -21.26 27.85 -13.49
C ALA A 594 -21.15 27.00 -14.77
N GLU A 595 -20.69 25.76 -14.68
CA GLU A 595 -20.53 24.85 -15.83
C GLU A 595 -21.88 24.47 -16.47
N THR A 596 -22.92 24.23 -15.67
CA THR A 596 -24.26 23.88 -16.18
C THR A 596 -25.06 25.08 -16.72
N ALA A 597 -24.74 26.31 -16.30
CA ALA A 597 -25.31 27.51 -16.93
C ALA A 597 -24.83 27.68 -18.39
N VAL A 598 -23.59 27.29 -18.70
CA VAL A 598 -23.01 27.40 -20.06
C VAL A 598 -23.49 26.27 -20.98
N SER A 599 -23.75 25.07 -20.44
CA SER A 599 -24.12 23.88 -21.21
C SER A 599 -25.64 23.65 -21.37
N GLY A 600 -26.47 24.45 -20.69
CA GLY A 600 -27.93 24.36 -20.69
C GLY A 600 -28.45 23.69 -19.42
N GLY A 601 -29.23 24.43 -18.63
CA GLY A 601 -29.69 24.00 -17.30
C GLY A 601 -30.57 22.73 -17.34
N GLY A 602 -30.41 21.88 -16.32
CA GLY A 602 -31.07 20.57 -16.27
C GLY A 602 -32.57 20.60 -15.97
N GLU A 603 -33.28 19.56 -16.41
CA GLU A 603 -34.68 19.31 -16.07
C GLU A 603 -34.86 18.81 -14.61
N GLY A 604 -36.10 18.85 -14.12
CA GLY A 604 -36.46 18.31 -12.80
C GLY A 604 -36.12 19.25 -11.63
N GLU A 605 -35.32 18.77 -10.68
CA GLU A 605 -35.04 19.50 -9.43
C GLU A 605 -33.98 20.60 -9.57
N TRP A 606 -33.16 20.58 -10.64
CA TRP A 606 -32.04 21.51 -10.84
C TRP A 606 -32.42 23.01 -10.70
N PRO A 607 -33.54 23.52 -11.28
CA PRO A 607 -33.89 24.94 -11.16
C PRO A 607 -34.25 25.35 -9.73
N MET A 608 -34.85 24.44 -8.95
CA MET A 608 -35.15 24.70 -7.53
C MET A 608 -33.87 24.69 -6.69
N VAL A 609 -32.98 23.71 -6.89
CA VAL A 609 -31.73 23.61 -6.13
C VAL A 609 -30.79 24.76 -6.49
N LYS A 610 -30.70 25.20 -7.75
CA LYS A 610 -29.95 26.41 -8.12
C LYS A 610 -30.55 27.66 -7.46
N ARG A 611 -31.86 27.87 -7.51
CA ARG A 611 -32.47 29.05 -6.85
C ARG A 611 -32.18 29.07 -5.34
N LEU A 612 -32.23 27.93 -4.67
CA LEU A 612 -31.87 27.81 -3.24
C LEU A 612 -30.37 28.07 -2.97
N TYR A 613 -29.48 27.72 -3.91
CA TYR A 613 -28.07 28.09 -3.85
C TYR A 613 -27.89 29.61 -4.01
N ASP A 614 -28.49 30.19 -5.04
CA ASP A 614 -28.40 31.64 -5.33
C ASP A 614 -28.98 32.46 -4.16
N GLU A 615 -30.11 32.03 -3.59
CA GLU A 615 -30.71 32.63 -2.38
C GLU A 615 -29.77 32.54 -1.15
N MET A 616 -29.06 31.43 -0.97
CA MET A 616 -28.09 31.23 0.12
C MET A 616 -26.84 32.11 -0.07
N GLU A 617 -26.26 32.11 -1.26
CA GLU A 617 -25.07 32.88 -1.60
C GLU A 617 -25.30 34.38 -1.43
N ASN A 618 -26.44 34.91 -1.90
CA ASN A 618 -26.80 36.31 -1.73
C ASN A 618 -26.89 36.72 -0.24
N ARG A 619 -27.50 35.90 0.63
CA ARG A 619 -27.58 36.20 2.08
C ARG A 619 -26.20 36.24 2.75
N ILE A 620 -25.30 35.34 2.35
CA ILE A 620 -23.93 35.30 2.87
C ILE A 620 -23.14 36.52 2.38
N GLU A 621 -23.22 36.84 1.10
CA GLU A 621 -22.59 38.03 0.53
C GLU A 621 -23.12 39.33 1.15
N GLU A 622 -24.42 39.44 1.42
CA GLU A 622 -25.00 40.62 2.07
C GLU A 622 -24.45 40.82 3.48
N ALA A 623 -24.40 39.77 4.30
CA ALA A 623 -23.79 39.83 5.64
C ALA A 623 -22.28 40.20 5.59
N VAL A 624 -21.54 39.67 4.61
CA VAL A 624 -20.12 40.01 4.39
C VAL A 624 -19.96 41.46 3.93
N LYS A 625 -20.80 41.96 3.01
CA LYS A 625 -20.80 43.35 2.53
C LYS A 625 -21.18 44.34 3.64
N LEU A 626 -22.05 43.94 4.58
CA LEU A 626 -22.42 44.70 5.77
C LEU A 626 -21.41 44.55 6.93
N GLY A 627 -20.46 43.63 6.84
CA GLY A 627 -19.49 43.33 7.89
C GLY A 627 -20.08 42.76 9.18
N ARG A 628 -21.34 42.30 9.17
CA ARG A 628 -22.06 41.78 10.35
C ARG A 628 -23.20 40.84 9.97
N VAL A 629 -23.46 39.86 10.82
CA VAL A 629 -24.64 38.98 10.71
C VAL A 629 -25.90 39.73 11.22
N PRO A 630 -27.10 39.54 10.63
CA PRO A 630 -28.34 40.16 11.11
C PRO A 630 -28.67 39.79 12.56
N ASP A 631 -29.08 40.79 13.35
CA ASP A 631 -29.26 40.64 14.80
C ASP A 631 -30.36 39.63 15.17
N GLU A 632 -31.43 39.55 14.38
CA GLU A 632 -32.50 38.54 14.50
C GLU A 632 -31.96 37.10 14.45
N ILE A 633 -30.98 36.83 13.58
CA ILE A 633 -30.35 35.51 13.43
C ILE A 633 -29.46 35.20 14.64
N LYS A 634 -28.77 36.21 15.19
CA LYS A 634 -27.99 36.08 16.43
C LYS A 634 -28.90 35.76 17.63
N GLU A 635 -30.10 36.31 17.69
CA GLU A 635 -31.09 36.02 18.74
C GLU A 635 -31.71 34.63 18.58
N GLN A 636 -32.02 34.20 17.36
CA GLN A 636 -32.61 32.88 17.10
C GLN A 636 -31.65 31.70 17.30
N HIS A 637 -30.32 31.91 17.21
CA HIS A 637 -29.35 30.81 17.25
C HIS A 637 -28.29 30.98 18.35
N GLY A 638 -28.39 30.17 19.40
CA GLY A 638 -27.55 30.27 20.61
C GLY A 638 -26.03 30.19 20.37
N GLY A 639 -25.58 29.57 19.27
CA GLY A 639 -24.16 29.50 18.91
C GLY A 639 -23.46 30.86 18.69
N PHE A 640 -24.22 31.96 18.50
CA PHE A 640 -23.63 33.31 18.43
C PHE A 640 -23.25 33.90 19.81
N SER A 641 -23.33 33.14 20.91
CA SER A 641 -23.05 33.63 22.26
C SER A 641 -21.60 34.08 22.48
N GLU A 642 -20.63 33.46 21.80
CA GLU A 642 -19.19 33.73 22.05
C GLU A 642 -18.78 35.14 21.59
N TRP A 643 -19.25 35.58 20.42
CA TRP A 643 -19.07 36.95 19.94
C TRP A 643 -19.82 37.99 20.78
N ARG A 644 -20.95 37.62 21.41
CA ARG A 644 -21.63 38.49 22.40
C ARG A 644 -20.79 38.71 23.67
N SER A 645 -19.92 37.77 24.02
CA SER A 645 -18.93 37.92 25.10
C SER A 645 -17.62 38.60 24.66
N GLY A 646 -17.48 39.04 23.40
CA GLY A 646 -16.32 39.79 22.91
C GLY A 646 -15.22 38.95 22.23
N ALA A 647 -15.48 37.67 21.96
CA ALA A 647 -14.54 36.80 21.25
C ALA A 647 -14.15 37.37 19.86
N ASN A 648 -12.88 37.24 19.50
CA ASN A 648 -12.30 37.80 18.26
C ASN A 648 -11.04 37.03 17.84
N SER A 649 -10.48 37.33 16.67
CA SER A 649 -9.30 36.65 16.07
C SER A 649 -7.99 36.72 16.88
N ARG A 650 -7.97 37.35 18.05
CA ARG A 650 -6.85 37.36 19.01
C ARG A 650 -7.22 36.84 20.40
N ASP A 651 -8.49 36.57 20.64
CA ASP A 651 -9.05 36.15 21.92
C ASP A 651 -10.25 35.22 21.67
N HIS A 652 -9.94 33.96 21.40
CA HIS A 652 -10.87 32.84 21.31
C HIS A 652 -10.17 31.56 21.80
N GLN A 653 -10.92 30.52 22.15
CA GLN A 653 -10.31 29.28 22.65
C GLN A 653 -9.70 28.45 21.50
N SER A 654 -8.50 27.92 21.74
CA SER A 654 -7.83 26.97 20.84
C SER A 654 -8.22 25.53 21.20
N ILE A 655 -8.93 24.84 20.29
CA ILE A 655 -9.59 23.55 20.59
C ILE A 655 -8.82 22.33 20.07
N VAL A 656 -8.00 22.46 19.01
CA VAL A 656 -7.37 21.33 18.32
C VAL A 656 -5.84 21.45 18.30
N GLN A 657 -5.14 20.43 18.81
CA GLN A 657 -3.69 20.29 18.66
C GLN A 657 -3.36 19.28 17.55
N VAL A 658 -2.96 19.78 16.38
CA VAL A 658 -2.55 18.93 15.24
C VAL A 658 -1.06 18.55 15.37
N GLY A 659 -0.66 17.37 14.91
CA GLY A 659 0.71 16.84 15.01
C GLY A 659 1.78 17.51 14.13
N LEU A 660 1.54 18.74 13.68
CA LEU A 660 2.39 19.51 12.74
C LEU A 660 3.72 19.93 13.37
N LYS A 661 4.68 20.32 12.52
CA LYS A 661 6.00 20.82 12.90
C LYS A 661 6.09 22.33 12.74
N TYR A 662 5.50 23.03 13.70
CA TYR A 662 5.54 24.48 13.83
C TYR A 662 6.97 25.07 13.83
N GLY A 663 7.07 26.33 13.44
CA GLY A 663 8.31 27.13 13.47
C GLY A 663 9.04 27.26 12.13
N CYS A 664 8.37 26.96 11.01
CA CYS A 664 8.88 27.19 9.65
C CYS A 664 7.72 27.55 8.71
N PRO A 665 7.87 28.48 7.75
CA PRO A 665 6.83 28.81 6.75
C PRO A 665 6.38 27.65 5.84
N VAL A 666 7.12 26.54 5.81
CA VAL A 666 6.75 25.27 5.13
C VAL A 666 6.78 24.12 6.14
N GLU A 667 5.93 24.23 7.16
CA GLU A 667 5.76 23.21 8.20
C GLU A 667 5.24 21.86 7.67
N ASP A 668 4.57 21.88 6.52
CA ASP A 668 4.18 20.69 5.74
C ASP A 668 5.41 19.87 5.30
N VAL A 669 6.43 20.52 4.74
CA VAL A 669 7.66 19.88 4.27
C VAL A 669 8.44 19.24 5.44
N ILE A 670 8.62 19.94 6.56
CA ILE A 670 9.28 19.37 7.74
C ILE A 670 8.45 18.35 8.51
N THR A 671 7.11 18.43 8.45
CA THR A 671 6.23 17.37 8.97
C THR A 671 6.38 16.10 8.13
N GLY A 672 6.31 16.20 6.80
CA GLY A 672 6.52 15.08 5.88
C GLY A 672 7.90 14.42 6.04
N LEU A 673 8.97 15.23 6.08
CA LEU A 673 10.33 14.75 6.34
C LEU A 673 10.44 14.09 7.72
N SER A 674 9.84 14.66 8.77
CA SER A 674 9.82 14.07 10.12
C SER A 674 9.02 12.77 10.21
N ILE A 675 8.03 12.55 9.34
CA ILE A 675 7.25 11.32 9.25
C ILE A 675 8.05 10.24 8.51
N GLN A 676 8.63 10.55 7.36
CA GLN A 676 9.48 9.62 6.60
C GLN A 676 10.74 9.21 7.39
N CYS A 677 11.34 10.13 8.15
CA CYS A 677 12.46 9.82 9.07
C CYS A 677 12.09 8.88 10.24
N ARG A 678 10.81 8.51 10.40
CA ARG A 678 10.33 7.47 11.33
C ARG A 678 10.02 6.14 10.63
N GLY A 679 10.39 5.99 9.35
CA GLY A 679 10.20 4.76 8.57
C GLY A 679 8.91 4.68 7.76
N TRP A 680 8.05 5.71 7.81
CA TRP A 680 6.81 5.76 7.03
C TRP A 680 7.09 5.97 5.53
N LYS A 681 6.26 5.34 4.69
CA LYS A 681 6.28 5.49 3.23
C LYS A 681 5.03 6.23 2.77
N SER A 682 5.20 7.23 1.90
CA SER A 682 4.10 7.93 1.22
C SER A 682 3.79 7.29 -0.13
N VAL A 683 2.52 7.24 -0.51
CA VAL A 683 2.04 6.81 -1.82
C VAL A 683 1.49 8.02 -2.57
N TYR A 684 1.92 8.21 -3.81
CA TYR A 684 1.31 9.16 -4.75
C TYR A 684 0.18 8.45 -5.51
N TYR A 685 -0.84 9.20 -5.96
CA TYR A 685 -1.89 8.67 -6.82
C TYR A 685 -2.45 9.77 -7.69
N ASN A 686 -2.49 9.55 -9.01
CA ASN A 686 -3.02 10.50 -9.98
C ASN A 686 -4.17 9.85 -10.78
N PRO A 687 -5.44 10.03 -10.37
CA PRO A 687 -6.62 9.48 -11.08
C PRO A 687 -6.80 10.09 -12.48
N LYS A 688 -7.78 9.60 -13.28
CA LYS A 688 -8.03 10.14 -14.63
C LYS A 688 -8.75 11.49 -14.60
N ARG A 689 -9.75 11.64 -13.73
CA ARG A 689 -10.27 12.95 -13.30
C ARG A 689 -9.42 13.41 -12.11
N PRO A 690 -9.04 14.69 -12.01
CA PRO A 690 -8.42 15.22 -10.79
C PRO A 690 -9.28 14.90 -9.55
N GLY A 691 -8.66 14.34 -8.51
CA GLY A 691 -9.33 14.01 -7.25
C GLY A 691 -9.64 15.24 -6.40
N PHE A 692 -8.75 16.24 -6.48
CA PHE A 692 -8.90 17.56 -5.86
C PHE A 692 -8.65 18.65 -6.91
N LEU A 693 -9.40 19.74 -6.81
CA LEU A 693 -9.26 20.96 -7.59
C LEU A 693 -9.35 22.15 -6.64
N GLY A 694 -8.71 23.26 -6.97
CA GLY A 694 -8.70 24.48 -6.17
C GLY A 694 -8.25 25.68 -6.99
N ILE A 695 -8.51 26.89 -6.48
CA ILE A 695 -8.22 28.14 -7.16
C ILE A 695 -6.70 28.39 -7.17
N ALA A 696 -6.15 28.65 -8.36
CA ALA A 696 -4.75 29.03 -8.54
C ALA A 696 -4.57 30.56 -8.51
N PRO A 697 -3.38 31.09 -8.13
CA PRO A 697 -3.13 32.52 -8.21
C PRO A 697 -3.08 33.01 -9.67
N THR A 698 -3.97 33.95 -10.02
CA THR A 698 -4.06 34.51 -11.38
C THR A 698 -3.07 35.64 -11.66
N THR A 699 -2.58 36.33 -10.62
CA THR A 699 -1.67 37.49 -10.78
C THR A 699 -0.21 37.16 -10.49
N LEU A 700 0.71 37.84 -11.18
CA LEU A 700 2.15 37.63 -10.96
C LEU A 700 2.59 38.06 -9.55
N ALA A 701 1.92 39.05 -8.95
CA ALA A 701 2.16 39.49 -7.57
C ALA A 701 1.90 38.35 -6.56
N GLN A 702 0.77 37.65 -6.67
CA GLN A 702 0.46 36.51 -5.80
C GLN A 702 1.45 35.36 -6.00
N VAL A 703 1.82 35.04 -7.25
CA VAL A 703 2.81 33.98 -7.56
C VAL A 703 4.19 34.30 -6.96
N ILE A 704 4.64 35.55 -7.07
CA ILE A 704 5.92 36.00 -6.49
C ILE A 704 5.89 35.90 -4.97
N LEU A 705 4.80 36.34 -4.32
CA LEU A 705 4.63 36.27 -2.87
C LEU A 705 4.57 34.82 -2.36
N GLN A 706 3.82 33.95 -3.04
CA GLN A 706 3.70 32.52 -2.71
C GLN A 706 5.07 31.84 -2.75
N HIS A 707 5.80 31.95 -3.86
CA HIS A 707 7.14 31.37 -4.00
C HIS A 707 8.18 32.01 -3.08
N LYS A 708 8.01 33.28 -2.66
CA LYS A 708 8.88 33.92 -1.67
C LYS A 708 8.75 33.22 -0.32
N ARG A 709 7.52 32.98 0.16
CA ARG A 709 7.28 32.27 1.43
C ARG A 709 7.84 30.84 1.40
N TRP A 710 7.59 30.10 0.31
CA TRP A 710 8.11 28.75 0.13
C TRP A 710 9.64 28.73 0.19
N SER A 711 10.32 29.48 -0.69
CA SER A 711 11.79 29.50 -0.76
C SER A 711 12.47 30.03 0.51
N GLU A 712 11.80 30.90 1.28
CA GLU A 712 12.31 31.40 2.56
C GLU A 712 12.28 30.29 3.62
N GLY A 713 11.15 29.58 3.75
CA GLY A 713 11.05 28.45 4.67
C GLY A 713 11.93 27.27 4.24
N ASP A 714 11.98 26.94 2.94
CA ASP A 714 12.86 25.92 2.37
C ASP A 714 14.34 26.14 2.75
N LEU A 715 14.82 27.40 2.69
CA LEU A 715 16.17 27.74 3.10
C LEU A 715 16.35 27.65 4.63
N GLN A 716 15.33 27.98 5.42
CA GLN A 716 15.32 27.76 6.88
C GLN A 716 15.37 26.26 7.25
N ILE A 717 14.76 25.37 6.44
CA ILE A 717 14.95 23.91 6.60
C ILE A 717 16.43 23.58 6.39
N PHE A 718 17.04 24.04 5.28
CA PHE A 718 18.43 23.71 4.95
C PHE A 718 19.44 24.18 6.01
N LEU A 719 19.21 25.37 6.58
CA LEU A 719 20.12 26.02 7.52
C LEU A 719 19.83 25.71 9.00
N SER A 720 18.92 24.78 9.29
CA SER A 720 18.55 24.37 10.65
C SER A 720 18.78 22.87 10.90
N ARG A 721 18.49 22.42 12.13
CA ARG A 721 18.50 20.99 12.51
C ARG A 721 17.57 20.09 11.68
N TYR A 722 16.68 20.68 10.88
CA TYR A 722 15.76 19.96 9.99
C TYR A 722 16.36 19.67 8.60
N CYS A 723 17.58 20.15 8.31
CA CYS A 723 18.31 19.90 7.06
C CYS A 723 18.25 18.40 6.67
N PRO A 724 17.82 18.04 5.44
CA PRO A 724 17.59 16.64 5.08
C PRO A 724 18.82 15.74 5.21
N PHE A 725 20.03 16.27 4.98
CA PHE A 725 21.29 15.55 5.16
C PHE A 725 21.68 15.33 6.64
N VAL A 726 21.08 16.07 7.57
CA VAL A 726 21.30 15.95 9.03
C VAL A 726 20.18 15.13 9.67
N LEU A 727 18.93 15.56 9.48
CA LEU A 727 17.77 14.90 10.07
C LEU A 727 17.52 13.51 9.45
N GLY A 728 17.71 13.37 8.13
CA GLY A 728 17.49 12.13 7.39
C GLY A 728 18.66 11.15 7.40
N HIS A 729 19.82 11.53 7.94
CA HIS A 729 21.02 10.69 7.95
C HIS A 729 20.75 9.34 8.62
N GLY A 730 21.04 8.25 7.92
CA GLY A 730 20.79 6.88 8.38
C GLY A 730 19.32 6.46 8.49
N LYS A 731 18.35 7.35 8.20
CA LYS A 731 16.90 7.10 8.37
C LYS A 731 16.15 7.02 7.04
N ILE A 732 16.57 7.80 6.04
CA ILE A 732 15.99 7.80 4.69
C ILE A 732 17.09 7.70 3.61
N PRO A 733 16.81 7.15 2.41
CA PRO A 733 17.81 6.99 1.35
C PRO A 733 18.43 8.32 0.90
N LEU A 734 19.71 8.31 0.53
CA LEU A 734 20.43 9.51 0.08
C LEU A 734 19.74 10.22 -1.09
N GLY A 735 19.18 9.48 -2.06
CA GLY A 735 18.43 10.07 -3.17
C GLY A 735 17.18 10.84 -2.72
N LEU A 736 16.54 10.43 -1.61
CA LEU A 736 15.40 11.15 -1.03
C LEU A 736 15.86 12.38 -0.25
N GLN A 737 16.98 12.30 0.48
CA GLN A 737 17.62 13.48 1.11
C GLN A 737 17.98 14.54 0.05
N MET A 738 18.58 14.12 -1.06
CA MET A 738 18.86 14.99 -2.22
C MET A 738 17.58 15.55 -2.84
N GLY A 739 16.52 14.73 -2.95
CA GLY A 739 15.20 15.14 -3.44
C GLY A 739 14.61 16.31 -2.67
N TYR A 740 14.63 16.28 -1.33
CA TYR A 740 14.26 17.43 -0.50
C TYR A 740 15.20 18.62 -0.73
N CYS A 741 16.52 18.41 -0.68
CA CYS A 741 17.51 19.49 -0.80
C CYS A 741 17.45 20.29 -2.13
N ILE A 742 16.84 19.75 -3.20
CA ILE A 742 16.58 20.50 -4.44
C ILE A 742 15.65 21.71 -4.18
N TYR A 743 14.65 21.56 -3.30
CA TYR A 743 13.73 22.62 -2.90
C TYR A 743 14.39 23.53 -1.86
N CYS A 744 15.01 22.94 -0.84
CA CYS A 744 15.66 23.67 0.25
C CYS A 744 16.79 24.62 -0.20
N LEU A 745 17.32 24.42 -1.42
CA LEU A 745 18.36 25.27 -2.03
C LEU A 745 17.84 26.24 -3.11
N TRP A 746 16.52 26.32 -3.37
CA TRP A 746 15.93 27.21 -4.37
C TRP A 746 16.40 28.66 -4.20
N ALA A 747 16.25 29.23 -3.01
CA ALA A 747 16.65 30.59 -2.65
C ALA A 747 18.10 30.88 -3.07
N ALA A 748 19.04 30.02 -2.66
CA ALA A 748 20.47 30.17 -2.93
C ALA A 748 20.84 30.18 -4.43
N THR A 749 19.98 29.69 -5.32
CA THR A 749 20.22 29.79 -6.78
C THR A 749 19.99 31.20 -7.36
N SER A 750 19.43 32.14 -6.59
CA SER A 750 19.17 33.52 -7.01
C SER A 750 20.45 34.28 -7.38
N ILE A 751 21.42 34.33 -6.46
CA ILE A 751 22.69 35.04 -6.60
C ILE A 751 23.46 34.65 -7.87
N PRO A 752 23.80 33.36 -8.14
CA PRO A 752 24.48 32.99 -9.37
C PRO A 752 23.63 33.24 -10.62
N THR A 753 22.29 33.11 -10.52
CA THR A 753 21.40 33.43 -11.66
C THR A 753 21.50 34.92 -12.02
N LEU A 754 21.51 35.83 -11.04
CA LEU A 754 21.68 37.26 -11.29
C LEU A 754 23.04 37.59 -11.90
N CYS A 755 24.12 36.94 -11.46
CA CYS A 755 25.44 37.09 -12.10
C CYS A 755 25.41 36.72 -13.59
N TYR A 756 24.77 35.60 -13.95
CA TYR A 756 24.63 35.17 -15.35
C TYR A 756 23.69 36.03 -16.20
N LEU A 757 22.72 36.72 -15.59
CA LEU A 757 21.82 37.65 -16.29
C LEU A 757 22.45 39.03 -16.47
N ILE A 758 23.20 39.53 -15.49
CA ILE A 758 23.72 40.89 -15.49
C ILE A 758 25.08 40.96 -16.22
N ILE A 759 26.03 40.10 -15.88
CA ILE A 759 27.44 40.28 -16.27
C ILE A 759 27.67 40.04 -17.78
N PRO A 760 27.29 38.92 -18.41
CA PRO A 760 27.62 38.69 -19.82
C PRO A 760 27.02 39.71 -20.81
N PRO A 761 25.80 40.27 -20.58
CA PRO A 761 25.30 41.40 -21.38
C PRO A 761 26.05 42.72 -21.12
N LEU A 762 26.46 43.03 -19.89
CA LEU A 762 27.34 44.20 -19.66
C LEU A 762 28.71 44.02 -20.33
N CYS A 763 29.26 42.80 -20.33
CA CYS A 763 30.47 42.48 -21.09
C CYS A 763 30.26 42.66 -22.60
N LEU A 764 29.08 42.29 -23.13
CA LEU A 764 28.72 42.52 -24.54
C LEU A 764 28.64 44.03 -24.86
N LEU A 765 27.98 44.82 -24.00
CA LEU A 765 27.90 46.28 -24.12
C LEU A 765 29.30 46.93 -24.14
N LYS A 766 30.21 46.46 -23.27
CA LYS A 766 31.59 46.92 -23.14
C LYS A 766 32.54 46.37 -24.24
N GLY A 767 32.08 45.48 -25.12
CA GLY A 767 32.96 44.83 -26.11
C GLY A 767 33.99 43.88 -25.48
N THR A 768 33.72 43.33 -24.29
CA THR A 768 34.53 42.30 -23.63
C THR A 768 33.94 40.92 -23.90
N SER A 769 34.70 40.04 -24.55
CA SER A 769 34.26 38.66 -24.78
C SER A 769 34.40 37.83 -23.49
N VAL A 770 33.40 37.01 -23.18
CA VAL A 770 33.47 35.99 -22.11
C VAL A 770 33.66 34.56 -22.67
N SER A 771 33.95 34.43 -23.96
CA SER A 771 34.09 33.14 -24.64
C SER A 771 35.41 32.45 -24.27
N SER A 772 35.34 31.17 -23.91
CA SER A 772 36.49 30.32 -23.59
C SER A 772 36.25 28.88 -24.06
N ALA A 773 37.28 28.03 -24.07
CA ALA A 773 37.13 26.61 -24.39
C ALA A 773 36.10 25.89 -23.48
N TRP A 774 36.01 26.31 -22.20
CA TRP A 774 35.03 25.79 -21.24
C TRP A 774 33.59 26.16 -21.57
N CYS A 775 33.33 27.16 -22.42
CA CYS A 775 31.98 27.48 -22.87
C CYS A 775 31.35 26.33 -23.68
N VAL A 776 32.14 25.45 -24.32
CA VAL A 776 31.63 24.31 -25.09
C VAL A 776 30.89 23.28 -24.21
N PRO A 777 31.49 22.70 -23.15
CA PRO A 777 30.77 21.79 -22.26
C PRO A 777 29.62 22.47 -21.49
N PHE A 778 29.72 23.75 -21.14
CA PHE A 778 28.59 24.48 -20.55
C PHE A 778 27.43 24.69 -21.54
N ALA A 779 27.71 25.03 -22.80
CA ALA A 779 26.70 25.16 -23.84
C ALA A 779 26.05 23.79 -24.14
N TYR A 780 26.83 22.72 -24.21
CA TYR A 780 26.31 21.35 -24.34
C TYR A 780 25.36 21.01 -23.19
N ALA A 781 25.78 21.21 -21.93
CA ALA A 781 24.95 20.91 -20.76
C ALA A 781 23.68 21.78 -20.71
N PHE A 782 23.77 23.05 -21.09
CA PHE A 782 22.62 23.96 -21.21
C PHE A 782 21.62 23.47 -22.27
N ILE A 783 22.09 23.22 -23.49
CA ILE A 783 21.26 22.78 -24.62
C ILE A 783 20.63 21.42 -24.31
N ALA A 784 21.41 20.44 -23.82
CA ALA A 784 20.91 19.12 -23.46
C ALA A 784 19.83 19.19 -22.38
N LYS A 785 20.03 19.99 -21.32
CA LYS A 785 19.05 20.19 -20.24
C LYS A 785 17.75 20.80 -20.76
N TYR A 786 17.81 21.85 -21.57
CA TYR A 786 16.60 22.52 -22.08
C TYR A 786 15.89 21.72 -23.18
N ALA A 787 16.63 21.03 -24.06
CA ALA A 787 16.04 20.10 -25.04
C ALA A 787 15.36 18.90 -24.36
N TYR A 788 15.98 18.32 -23.33
CA TYR A 788 15.36 17.25 -22.54
C TYR A 788 14.10 17.74 -21.80
N SER A 789 14.16 18.94 -21.18
CA SER A 789 13.00 19.55 -20.51
C SER A 789 11.85 19.87 -21.48
N ALA A 790 12.14 20.29 -22.72
CA ALA A 790 11.13 20.50 -23.75
C ALA A 790 10.48 19.16 -24.17
N PHE A 791 11.30 18.12 -24.40
CA PHE A 791 10.82 16.77 -24.70
C PHE A 791 9.95 16.19 -23.56
N GLU A 792 10.40 16.33 -22.32
CA GLU A 792 9.67 15.90 -21.11
C GLU A 792 8.31 16.60 -20.99
N SER A 793 8.26 17.91 -21.23
CA SER A 793 7.00 18.68 -21.20
C SER A 793 6.02 18.23 -22.30
N LEU A 794 6.52 18.01 -23.52
CA LEU A 794 5.72 17.49 -24.64
C LEU A 794 5.22 16.05 -24.38
N GLN A 795 6.02 15.19 -23.76
CA GLN A 795 5.59 13.84 -23.34
C GLN A 795 4.57 13.87 -22.21
N ALA A 796 4.61 14.89 -21.34
CA ALA A 796 3.61 15.15 -20.31
C ALA A 796 2.29 15.75 -20.85
N GLY A 797 2.24 16.12 -22.14
CA GLY A 797 1.05 16.69 -22.79
C GLY A 797 0.97 18.22 -22.76
N ASP A 798 2.03 18.92 -22.35
CA ASP A 798 2.13 20.38 -22.45
C ASP A 798 2.54 20.83 -23.87
N THR A 799 2.42 22.13 -24.15
CA THR A 799 2.77 22.77 -25.41
C THR A 799 4.16 23.42 -25.37
N ILE A 800 4.75 23.70 -26.54
CA ILE A 800 6.00 24.49 -26.63
C ILE A 800 5.84 25.89 -26.00
N LYS A 801 4.62 26.47 -26.07
CA LYS A 801 4.28 27.75 -25.45
C LYS A 801 4.26 27.65 -23.92
N GLY A 802 3.65 26.59 -23.38
CA GLY A 802 3.66 26.25 -21.96
C GLY A 802 5.07 26.11 -21.42
N TRP A 803 5.90 25.23 -22.01
CA TRP A 803 7.31 25.08 -21.67
C TRP A 803 8.12 26.39 -21.71
N TRP A 804 7.84 27.28 -22.66
CA TRP A 804 8.46 28.61 -22.73
C TRP A 804 7.99 29.55 -21.62
N ASN A 805 6.70 29.52 -21.28
CA ASN A 805 6.13 30.24 -20.14
C ASN A 805 6.69 29.71 -18.80
N ASP A 806 6.86 28.39 -18.66
CA ASP A 806 7.43 27.73 -17.48
C ASP A 806 8.92 28.05 -17.31
N THR A 807 9.65 28.14 -18.42
CA THR A 807 11.02 28.66 -18.45
C THR A 807 11.05 30.12 -17.99
N ARG A 808 10.14 30.97 -18.49
CA ARG A 808 10.03 32.39 -18.09
C ARG A 808 9.71 32.54 -16.60
N ILE A 809 8.71 31.83 -16.08
CA ILE A 809 8.33 31.95 -14.66
C ILE A 809 9.43 31.40 -13.74
N THR A 810 10.20 30.40 -14.19
CA THR A 810 11.40 29.93 -13.47
C THR A 810 12.47 31.02 -13.35
N PHE A 811 12.70 31.82 -14.40
CA PHE A 811 13.60 32.98 -14.31
C PHE A 811 13.04 34.06 -13.38
N ILE A 812 11.74 34.40 -13.49
CA ILE A 812 11.09 35.42 -12.64
C ILE A 812 11.18 35.05 -11.15
N LYS A 813 10.84 33.81 -10.78
CA LYS A 813 10.93 33.30 -9.39
C LYS A 813 12.37 33.43 -8.86
N LYS A 814 13.38 33.14 -9.69
CA LYS A 814 14.80 33.21 -9.33
C LYS A 814 15.32 34.63 -9.08
N THR A 815 14.89 35.61 -9.87
CA THR A 815 15.35 37.00 -9.75
C THR A 815 14.55 37.82 -8.74
N THR A 816 13.36 37.36 -8.35
CA THR A 816 12.51 38.03 -7.36
C THR A 816 12.31 37.18 -6.11
N SER A 817 11.36 36.25 -6.07
CA SER A 817 11.00 35.43 -4.91
C SER A 817 12.20 34.83 -4.19
N TYR A 818 13.14 34.23 -4.94
CA TYR A 818 14.28 33.50 -4.40
C TYR A 818 15.37 34.45 -3.88
N LEU A 819 15.50 35.64 -4.50
CA LEU A 819 16.39 36.70 -4.03
C LEU A 819 15.89 37.26 -2.70
N PHE A 820 14.62 37.67 -2.62
CA PHE A 820 14.02 38.20 -1.38
C PHE A 820 14.01 37.14 -0.26
N ALA A 821 13.74 35.87 -0.58
CA ALA A 821 13.88 34.76 0.37
C ALA A 821 15.32 34.61 0.91
N THR A 822 16.33 34.78 0.06
CA THR A 822 17.75 34.72 0.46
C THR A 822 18.11 35.89 1.38
N ILE A 823 17.69 37.11 1.01
CA ILE A 823 17.93 38.33 1.79
C ILE A 823 17.25 38.21 3.17
N ASP A 824 15.95 37.93 3.22
CA ASP A 824 15.19 37.87 4.47
C ASP A 824 15.67 36.75 5.40
N THR A 825 16.06 35.58 4.84
CA THR A 825 16.65 34.51 5.66
C THR A 825 18.02 34.90 6.20
N THR A 826 18.83 35.63 5.43
CA THR A 826 20.14 36.13 5.88
C THR A 826 19.99 37.20 6.96
N LEU A 827 18.99 38.09 6.84
CA LEU A 827 18.64 39.09 7.85
C LEU A 827 18.16 38.44 9.15
N LYS A 828 17.26 37.45 9.08
CA LYS A 828 16.79 36.67 10.24
C LYS A 828 17.94 35.93 10.94
N LEU A 829 18.84 35.30 10.19
CA LEU A 829 20.06 34.68 10.73
C LEU A 829 21.05 35.70 11.34
N SER A 830 20.93 36.97 10.99
CA SER A 830 21.67 38.09 11.58
C SER A 830 20.95 38.72 12.79
N GLY A 831 19.82 38.17 13.23
CA GLY A 831 19.01 38.71 14.33
C GLY A 831 18.12 39.90 13.96
N ILE A 832 17.88 40.14 12.66
CA ILE A 832 17.02 41.22 12.16
C ILE A 832 15.69 40.61 11.70
N ASP A 833 14.69 40.65 12.57
CA ASP A 833 13.34 40.16 12.28
C ASP A 833 12.54 41.14 11.41
N ASN A 834 11.83 40.59 10.43
CA ASN A 834 10.89 41.31 9.57
C ASN A 834 9.47 40.74 9.82
N PRO A 835 8.54 41.51 10.43
CA PRO A 835 7.42 40.93 11.21
C PRO A 835 6.17 40.50 10.41
N SER A 836 6.15 40.63 9.07
CA SER A 836 4.94 40.42 8.27
C SER A 836 4.85 39.03 7.60
N PHE A 837 4.10 38.11 8.20
CA PHE A 837 3.55 36.95 7.47
C PHE A 837 2.33 37.41 6.66
N ALA A 838 2.45 37.44 5.33
CA ALA A 838 1.35 37.80 4.44
C ALA A 838 0.60 36.55 3.95
N ILE A 839 -0.72 36.55 4.09
CA ILE A 839 -1.61 35.55 3.46
C ILE A 839 -1.81 35.95 1.99
N THR A 840 -1.79 34.97 1.09
CA THR A 840 -2.10 35.16 -0.34
C THR A 840 -3.60 35.06 -0.55
N SER A 841 -4.24 36.13 -1.03
CA SER A 841 -5.66 36.11 -1.40
C SER A 841 -5.97 34.97 -2.37
N LYS A 842 -7.04 34.23 -2.05
CA LYS A 842 -7.64 33.18 -2.90
C LYS A 842 -8.72 33.74 -3.84
N VAL A 843 -9.08 35.01 -3.70
CA VAL A 843 -10.02 35.70 -4.60
C VAL A 843 -9.28 36.15 -5.86
N ALA A 844 -9.81 35.76 -7.02
CA ALA A 844 -9.41 36.32 -8.31
C ALA A 844 -10.29 37.54 -8.64
N ASP A 845 -9.66 38.65 -9.05
CA ASP A 845 -10.39 39.73 -9.72
C ASP A 845 -10.88 39.23 -11.10
N PRO A 846 -12.14 39.47 -11.50
CA PRO A 846 -12.66 38.94 -12.76
C PRO A 846 -11.88 39.39 -14.00
N GLU A 847 -11.46 40.66 -14.06
CA GLU A 847 -10.70 41.17 -15.21
C GLU A 847 -9.28 40.59 -15.23
N ALA A 848 -8.66 40.38 -14.06
CA ALA A 848 -7.38 39.69 -13.94
C ALA A 848 -7.49 38.20 -14.30
N SER A 849 -8.63 37.56 -14.03
CA SER A 849 -8.89 36.18 -14.44
C SER A 849 -9.05 36.06 -15.95
N GLU A 850 -9.77 36.97 -16.61
CA GLU A 850 -9.87 37.03 -18.08
C GLU A 850 -8.49 37.24 -18.73
N ARG A 851 -7.64 38.09 -18.13
CA ARG A 851 -6.25 38.26 -18.57
C ARG A 851 -5.41 37.00 -18.36
N TYR A 852 -5.57 36.30 -17.24
CA TYR A 852 -4.89 35.02 -16.98
C TYR A 852 -5.27 33.93 -17.99
N GLU A 853 -6.56 33.72 -18.28
CA GLU A 853 -7.03 32.77 -19.31
C GLU A 853 -6.55 33.15 -20.72
N SER A 854 -6.30 34.44 -20.97
CA SER A 854 -5.68 34.96 -22.19
C SER A 854 -4.15 34.81 -22.25
N GLU A 855 -3.53 34.15 -21.26
CA GLU A 855 -2.07 34.07 -21.03
C GLU A 855 -1.36 35.43 -20.85
N LEU A 856 -2.09 36.49 -20.46
CA LEU A 856 -1.55 37.83 -20.24
C LEU A 856 -1.11 38.02 -18.79
N ILE A 857 0.11 38.51 -18.59
CA ILE A 857 0.66 38.77 -17.26
C ILE A 857 0.02 40.01 -16.61
N GLU A 858 -0.49 39.87 -15.39
CA GLU A 858 -0.92 40.99 -14.54
C GLU A 858 0.28 41.65 -13.84
N PHE A 859 0.55 42.93 -14.12
CA PHE A 859 1.60 43.70 -13.43
C PHE A 859 1.09 44.61 -12.30
N GLY A 860 -0.23 44.67 -12.06
CA GLY A 860 -0.85 45.39 -10.95
C GLY A 860 -0.77 46.92 -11.05
N GLY A 861 -1.51 47.62 -10.18
CA GLY A 861 -1.66 49.09 -10.26
C GLY A 861 -0.61 49.93 -9.52
N SER A 862 0.30 49.33 -8.75
CA SER A 862 1.19 50.03 -7.81
C SER A 862 2.66 49.64 -7.96
N PHE A 863 3.58 50.55 -7.59
CA PHE A 863 5.02 50.28 -7.60
C PHE A 863 5.37 49.07 -6.71
N SER A 864 6.20 48.17 -7.24
CA SER A 864 6.69 46.99 -6.53
C SER A 864 8.19 46.77 -6.81
N PRO A 865 9.04 46.56 -5.79
CA PRO A 865 10.45 46.25 -5.98
C PRO A 865 10.69 45.03 -6.87
N SER A 866 9.81 44.01 -6.80
CA SER A 866 9.91 42.82 -7.65
C SER A 866 9.69 43.14 -9.13
N PHE A 867 8.72 44.01 -9.44
CA PHE A 867 8.47 44.43 -10.82
C PHE A 867 9.55 45.41 -11.32
N ALA A 868 10.10 46.26 -10.45
CA ALA A 868 11.25 47.10 -10.78
C ALA A 868 12.49 46.27 -11.17
N ILE A 869 12.81 45.19 -10.43
CA ILE A 869 13.90 44.27 -10.78
C ILE A 869 13.67 43.63 -12.16
N LEU A 870 12.45 43.15 -12.44
CA LEU A 870 12.14 42.49 -13.71
C LEU A 870 12.18 43.48 -14.90
N ALA A 871 11.63 44.69 -14.74
CA ALA A 871 11.69 45.74 -15.74
C ALA A 871 13.14 46.24 -15.97
N ILE A 872 13.95 46.37 -14.92
CA ILE A 872 15.40 46.68 -15.04
C ILE A 872 16.09 45.57 -15.84
N LEU A 873 15.89 44.29 -15.51
CA LEU A 873 16.53 43.19 -16.21
C LEU A 873 16.08 43.10 -17.68
N ALA A 874 14.80 43.27 -17.98
CA ALA A 874 14.29 43.31 -19.35
C ALA A 874 14.96 44.44 -20.16
N LEU A 875 14.91 45.68 -19.66
CA LEU A 875 15.50 46.84 -20.34
C LEU A 875 17.03 46.72 -20.47
N HIS A 876 17.70 46.15 -19.46
CA HIS A 876 19.14 45.83 -19.49
C HIS A 876 19.49 44.85 -20.61
N HIS A 877 18.77 43.73 -20.73
CA HIS A 877 18.99 42.76 -21.82
C HIS A 877 18.76 43.39 -23.20
N LEU A 878 17.71 44.21 -23.34
CA LEU A 878 17.38 44.90 -24.60
C LEU A 878 18.46 45.94 -24.97
N ALA A 879 18.85 46.79 -24.03
CA ALA A 879 19.89 47.80 -24.23
C ALA A 879 21.24 47.16 -24.60
N CYS A 880 21.67 46.15 -23.85
CA CYS A 880 22.92 45.44 -24.12
C CYS A 880 22.90 44.69 -25.46
N LEU A 881 21.75 44.16 -25.89
CA LEU A 881 21.62 43.55 -27.22
C LEU A 881 21.71 44.60 -28.33
N VAL A 882 20.96 45.72 -28.24
CA VAL A 882 20.93 46.77 -29.28
C VAL A 882 22.26 47.50 -29.39
N PHE A 883 22.82 47.95 -28.27
CA PHE A 883 24.11 48.65 -28.28
C PHE A 883 25.29 47.69 -28.51
N GLY A 884 25.22 46.44 -28.02
CA GLY A 884 26.21 45.41 -28.32
C GLY A 884 26.27 45.05 -29.80
N LEU A 885 25.11 44.82 -30.44
CA LEU A 885 25.02 44.64 -31.89
C LEU A 885 25.60 45.85 -32.65
N LYS A 886 25.28 47.08 -32.22
CA LYS A 886 25.86 48.30 -32.80
C LYS A 886 27.41 48.27 -32.70
N SER A 887 27.97 48.05 -31.52
CA SER A 887 29.43 48.01 -31.31
C SER A 887 30.11 46.94 -32.15
N VAL A 888 29.52 45.74 -32.27
CA VAL A 888 30.06 44.65 -33.08
C VAL A 888 29.98 44.94 -34.59
N VAL A 889 28.84 45.41 -35.08
CA VAL A 889 28.63 45.73 -36.51
C VAL A 889 29.55 46.85 -36.98
N PHE A 890 29.56 47.98 -36.26
CA PHE A 890 30.34 49.16 -36.65
C PHE A 890 31.83 49.06 -36.28
N GLY A 891 32.23 48.13 -35.40
CA GLY A 891 33.61 47.99 -34.91
C GLY A 891 34.49 47.00 -35.68
N GLY A 892 33.94 46.01 -36.39
CA GLY A 892 34.77 44.97 -37.01
C GLY A 892 34.12 44.05 -38.06
N GLY A 893 32.90 44.34 -38.53
CA GLY A 893 32.22 43.51 -39.53
C GLY A 893 32.03 42.05 -39.09
N VAL A 894 31.99 41.12 -40.06
CA VAL A 894 31.63 39.71 -39.80
C VAL A 894 32.66 38.98 -38.92
N GLU A 895 33.96 39.30 -39.04
CA GLU A 895 34.99 38.75 -38.13
C GLU A 895 34.75 39.18 -36.68
N GLY A 896 34.31 40.43 -36.47
CA GLY A 896 33.99 40.99 -35.16
C GLY A 896 32.88 40.25 -34.40
N PHE A 897 32.00 39.50 -35.08
CA PHE A 897 30.94 38.73 -34.42
C PHE A 897 31.43 37.48 -33.67
N LYS A 898 32.50 36.83 -34.15
CA LYS A 898 32.90 35.49 -33.66
C LYS A 898 33.14 35.42 -32.14
N PRO A 899 33.83 36.38 -31.48
CA PRO A 899 34.07 36.32 -30.04
C PRO A 899 32.81 36.52 -29.19
N PHE A 900 31.76 37.15 -29.73
CA PHE A 900 30.56 37.56 -28.99
C PHE A 900 29.33 36.71 -29.30
N LEU A 901 29.40 35.78 -30.27
CA LEU A 901 28.26 34.99 -30.74
C LEU A 901 27.44 34.35 -29.61
N MET A 902 28.12 33.78 -28.59
CA MET A 902 27.43 33.17 -27.43
C MET A 902 26.74 34.22 -26.54
N GLN A 903 27.34 35.40 -26.34
CA GLN A 903 26.70 36.50 -25.61
C GLN A 903 25.50 37.05 -26.39
N LEU A 904 25.59 37.18 -27.72
CA LEU A 904 24.51 37.64 -28.59
C LEU A 904 23.34 36.66 -28.59
N ILE A 905 23.59 35.35 -28.72
CA ILE A 905 22.55 34.31 -28.62
C ILE A 905 21.89 34.35 -27.23
N MET A 906 22.69 34.41 -26.16
CA MET A 906 22.14 34.47 -24.79
C MET A 906 21.29 35.72 -24.56
N CYS A 907 21.75 36.90 -24.99
CA CYS A 907 20.99 38.15 -24.89
C CYS A 907 19.71 38.09 -25.72
N GLY A 908 19.74 37.53 -26.94
CA GLY A 908 18.55 37.33 -27.77
C GLY A 908 17.51 36.42 -27.10
N VAL A 909 17.94 35.30 -26.52
CA VAL A 909 17.08 34.39 -25.73
C VAL A 909 16.48 35.10 -24.52
N LEU A 910 17.28 35.90 -23.79
CA LEU A 910 16.80 36.66 -22.63
C LEU A 910 15.84 37.79 -23.02
N VAL A 911 16.05 38.47 -24.16
CA VAL A 911 15.08 39.43 -24.70
C VAL A 911 13.79 38.71 -25.08
N GLY A 912 13.86 37.58 -25.78
CA GLY A 912 12.69 36.76 -26.13
C GLY A 912 11.89 36.24 -24.93
N LEU A 913 12.56 35.86 -23.83
CA LEU A 913 11.90 35.49 -22.58
C LEU A 913 11.17 36.68 -21.93
N ASN A 914 11.72 37.88 -22.05
CA ASN A 914 11.17 39.10 -21.43
C ASN A 914 10.12 39.84 -22.28
N MET A 915 9.69 39.29 -23.43
CA MET A 915 8.71 39.94 -24.33
C MET A 915 7.46 40.52 -23.64
N PRO A 916 6.76 39.79 -22.73
CA PRO A 916 5.58 40.32 -22.03
C PRO A 916 5.86 41.54 -21.15
N PHE A 917 7.11 41.76 -20.73
CA PHE A 917 7.49 42.95 -19.96
C PHE A 917 7.61 44.18 -20.86
N TYR A 918 8.13 44.07 -22.09
CA TYR A 918 8.12 45.21 -23.02
C TYR A 918 6.70 45.54 -23.48
N GLU A 919 5.87 44.51 -23.73
CA GLU A 919 4.45 44.68 -24.02
C GLU A 919 3.73 45.40 -22.87
N GLY A 920 3.96 44.96 -21.62
CA GLY A 920 3.43 45.60 -20.42
C GLY A 920 3.94 47.03 -20.17
N MET A 921 5.20 47.33 -20.52
CA MET A 921 5.81 48.66 -20.32
C MET A 921 5.44 49.69 -21.40
N PHE A 922 5.22 49.26 -22.64
CA PHE A 922 5.20 50.18 -23.80
C PHE A 922 4.00 50.05 -24.74
N LEU A 923 3.30 48.91 -24.75
CA LEU A 923 2.25 48.63 -25.75
C LEU A 923 0.86 48.51 -25.12
N ARG A 924 0.76 47.89 -23.95
CA ARG A 924 -0.50 47.71 -23.21
C ARG A 924 -0.99 49.00 -22.56
N LYS A 925 -2.32 49.12 -22.47
CA LYS A 925 -3.05 50.27 -21.92
C LYS A 925 -4.21 49.87 -21.00
N ASP A 926 -4.38 48.56 -20.78
CA ASP A 926 -5.32 47.98 -19.83
C ASP A 926 -4.78 48.06 -18.39
N LYS A 927 -5.63 47.76 -17.39
CA LYS A 927 -5.25 47.86 -15.97
C LYS A 927 -4.13 46.91 -15.54
N GLY A 928 -3.89 45.83 -16.29
CA GLY A 928 -2.82 44.86 -16.02
C GLY A 928 -1.46 45.24 -16.63
N ALA A 929 -1.35 46.40 -17.30
CA ALA A 929 -0.09 46.94 -17.82
C ALA A 929 0.91 47.30 -16.68
N MET A 930 2.19 47.49 -17.01
CA MET A 930 3.22 47.83 -16.04
C MET A 930 3.01 49.25 -15.50
N PRO A 931 3.04 49.48 -14.17
CA PRO A 931 2.94 50.82 -13.61
C PRO A 931 3.97 51.79 -14.21
N GLY A 932 3.52 52.93 -14.72
CA GLY A 932 4.41 53.92 -15.36
C GLY A 932 5.55 54.42 -14.46
N SER A 933 5.36 54.42 -13.13
CA SER A 933 6.40 54.71 -12.15
C SER A 933 7.50 53.64 -12.08
N VAL A 934 7.15 52.36 -12.24
CA VAL A 934 8.11 51.26 -12.40
C VAL A 934 8.87 51.44 -13.71
N THR A 935 8.15 51.59 -14.84
CA THR A 935 8.75 51.77 -16.17
C THR A 935 9.75 52.93 -16.21
N LEU A 936 9.37 54.11 -15.70
CA LEU A 936 10.24 55.29 -15.66
C LEU A 936 11.49 55.06 -14.79
N THR A 937 11.31 54.50 -13.59
CA THR A 937 12.42 54.21 -12.66
C THR A 937 13.41 53.21 -13.27
N SER A 938 12.90 52.15 -13.90
CA SER A 938 13.72 51.12 -14.55
C SER A 938 14.48 51.66 -15.77
N ILE A 939 13.87 52.54 -16.57
CA ILE A 939 14.57 53.23 -17.68
C ILE A 939 15.72 54.08 -17.15
N VAL A 940 15.48 54.93 -16.15
CA VAL A 940 16.50 55.82 -15.57
C VAL A 940 17.68 55.01 -15.03
N LEU A 941 17.41 53.95 -14.25
CA LEU A 941 18.46 53.10 -13.67
C LEU A 941 19.26 52.34 -14.74
N VAL A 942 18.62 51.78 -15.77
CA VAL A 942 19.33 51.09 -16.85
C VAL A 942 20.17 52.06 -17.69
N VAL A 943 19.67 53.27 -17.99
CA VAL A 943 20.47 54.30 -18.68
C VAL A 943 21.70 54.68 -17.85
N MET A 944 21.55 54.89 -16.53
CA MET A 944 22.69 55.15 -15.64
C MET A 944 23.71 54.00 -15.67
N VAL A 945 23.28 52.75 -15.56
CA VAL A 945 24.17 51.58 -15.58
C VAL A 945 24.87 51.41 -16.93
N CYS A 946 24.17 51.60 -18.06
CA CYS A 946 24.78 51.53 -19.38
C CYS A 946 25.82 52.64 -19.60
N VAL A 947 25.57 53.86 -19.10
CA VAL A 947 26.54 54.96 -19.12
C VAL A 947 27.77 54.61 -18.27
N LEU A 948 27.59 54.14 -17.04
CA LEU A 948 28.65 53.75 -16.10
C LEU A 948 29.49 52.51 -16.53
N VAL A 949 29.17 51.89 -17.66
CA VAL A 949 29.91 50.75 -18.23
C VAL A 949 30.59 51.11 -19.57
N LEU A 950 30.16 52.20 -20.21
CA LEU A 950 30.73 52.75 -21.44
C LEU A 950 31.75 53.89 -21.19
N TYR A 951 31.72 54.50 -20.01
CA TYR A 951 32.73 55.43 -19.49
C TYR A 951 33.58 54.76 -18.40
#